data_AF-A0ABD3NBX0-F1
#
_entry.id   AF-A0ABD3NBX0-F1
#
_cell.length_a   1.000
_cell.length_b   1.000
_cell.length_c   1.000
_cell.angle_alpha   90.00
_cell.angle_beta   90.00
_cell.angle_gamma   90.00
#
_symmetry.space_group_name_H-M   'P 1'
#
loop_
_entity.id
_entity.type
_entity.pdbx_description
1 polymer ?
#
loop_
_entity_poly.entity_id
_entity_poly.type
_entity_poly.pdbx_seq_one_letter_code
_entity_poly.pdbx_strand_id
1 'polypeptide(L)'
;MQIKFVYASTHLFLSSDAFLHHIGLSTARQRLFLSSSTNDDDNQDWRAFRAKLVQNGLSNEGVVEISTRKKSRYAHTTPFVEAGSILISIPTTDLCQAIDQQYWHRSVAIVTRISDNVLAGSKEDEVPDEQLANGANRGRWSYRGLLLNRPTNFMLGESDGDHIEIPIQLSDCANTDSDPWRVQRGGDLLGLESASGTRFVCLHNLGTSDENVASVSTNIVGNLCLTTIEDAKRLCKVYSDKYSSSNFMTFGGFISWRPGQLEREMGDERNEWLVLSVDGDSIWDELQNQETELVRYMNNQNHTKSNYSGKMVDICTLMWRNYLAMVNMPESEATKNIPPGQLNFYDQMLKVWAEEYMNKSLLTQALPEVANDSSKQIMRGALVRAKCPPTNDVMLYDAEFHRSLILVLEETPESTIGIILNLPMSAAVECIEGEDALPLRYGGPIDVMSWRDGSYRDVDSSEGAEDIKNDNHNDEKVYEGFFNYQNSEKSEDNIEIFDDEVDDEGNDYNDDSSFIWIHRNKNFPGSRLGESGLWMINEDDALMALQAGELDLEDVMIFAGVCIWEKGADLGQCNGGIREQIDSLGSLEIVHENNILLRVWDILTKKQDILTKDTLDINIKSAVQAWDACPHKQIEASENSSKTKLADAALKAWVAINLLEEPVDTEVVIAANNDNS
;
A
#
# COMPACT_ATOMS: atom_id res chain seq x y z
N MET A 1 6.03 32.37 27.61
CA MET A 1 5.58 32.70 26.24
C MET A 1 4.56 31.62 25.88
N GLN A 2 3.30 31.97 25.60
CA GLN A 2 2.29 30.96 25.24
C GLN A 2 2.23 30.88 23.72
N ILE A 3 2.74 29.79 23.14
CA ILE A 3 2.56 29.47 21.72
C ILE A 3 1.08 29.11 21.56
N LYS A 4 0.36 29.88 20.74
CA LYS A 4 -1.00 29.53 20.33
C LYS A 4 -0.91 28.75 19.03
N PHE A 5 -1.27 27.47 19.10
CA PHE A 5 -1.54 26.70 17.90
C PHE A 5 -2.91 27.11 17.36
N VAL A 6 -2.96 27.53 16.10
CA VAL A 6 -4.22 27.79 15.39
C VAL A 6 -4.56 26.53 14.60
N TYR A 7 -5.49 25.73 15.13
CA TYR A 7 -6.03 24.56 14.45
C TYR A 7 -7.35 24.90 13.74
N ALA A 8 -7.53 24.42 12.52
CA ALA A 8 -8.83 24.39 11.84
C ALA A 8 -9.47 23.02 12.09
N SER A 9 -10.24 22.85 13.18
CA SER A 9 -10.82 21.54 13.55
C SER A 9 -12.30 21.42 13.18
N THR A 10 -12.68 20.24 12.66
CA THR A 10 -14.06 19.77 12.48
C THR A 10 -14.21 18.41 13.16
N HIS A 11 -14.97 18.31 14.26
CA HIS A 11 -15.11 17.07 15.04
C HIS A 11 -16.38 16.26 14.69
N LEU A 12 -16.26 14.93 14.63
CA LEU A 12 -17.35 13.95 14.68
C LEU A 12 -16.94 12.72 15.53
N PHE A 13 -17.79 12.28 16.45
CA PHE A 13 -17.61 11.12 17.35
C PHE A 13 -18.77 10.13 17.17
N LEU A 14 -18.53 8.82 17.00
CA LEU A 14 -19.53 7.75 17.22
C LEU A 14 -18.90 6.37 17.61
N SER A 15 -19.70 5.53 18.28
CA SER A 15 -19.35 4.27 18.99
C SER A 15 -20.00 3.02 18.36
N SER A 16 -19.27 1.89 18.31
CA SER A 16 -19.59 0.64 17.58
C SER A 16 -19.65 -0.61 18.50
N ASP A 17 -20.79 -0.88 19.18
CA ASP A 17 -20.91 -2.07 20.06
C ASP A 17 -22.02 -3.07 19.68
N ALA A 18 -22.84 -2.82 18.66
CA ALA A 18 -24.02 -3.65 18.38
C ALA A 18 -23.79 -4.82 17.39
N PHE A 19 -22.70 -4.82 16.61
CA PHE A 19 -22.54 -5.74 15.47
C PHE A 19 -21.94 -7.11 15.83
N LEU A 20 -21.03 -7.16 16.80
CA LEU A 20 -20.24 -8.37 17.11
C LEU A 20 -21.04 -9.51 17.75
N HIS A 21 -22.15 -9.21 18.45
CA HIS A 21 -22.92 -10.22 19.17
C HIS A 21 -23.79 -11.11 18.25
N HIS A 22 -24.09 -10.65 17.02
CA HIS A 22 -25.00 -11.36 16.12
C HIS A 22 -24.29 -12.44 15.26
N ILE A 23 -22.99 -12.28 15.00
CA ILE A 23 -22.18 -13.19 14.18
C ILE A 23 -21.81 -14.47 14.96
N GLY A 24 -21.42 -14.35 16.24
CA GLY A 24 -20.98 -15.48 17.06
C GLY A 24 -22.04 -16.58 17.29
N LEU A 25 -23.33 -16.24 17.26
CA LEU A 25 -24.44 -17.20 17.41
C LEU A 25 -24.78 -17.96 16.12
N SER A 26 -24.35 -17.46 14.95
CA SER A 26 -24.61 -18.08 13.64
C SER A 26 -23.62 -19.22 13.34
N THR A 27 -22.33 -19.01 13.61
CA THR A 27 -21.25 -19.97 13.33
C THR A 27 -21.40 -21.27 14.13
N ALA A 28 -21.93 -21.19 15.36
CA ALA A 28 -22.24 -22.36 16.18
C ALA A 28 -23.44 -23.17 15.65
N ARG A 29 -24.40 -22.53 14.95
CA ARG A 29 -25.57 -23.21 14.36
C ARG A 29 -25.27 -23.87 13.02
N GLN A 30 -24.36 -23.34 12.21
CA GLN A 30 -23.93 -23.99 10.96
C GLN A 30 -23.14 -25.28 11.21
N ARG A 31 -22.34 -25.35 12.29
CA ARG A 31 -21.61 -26.59 12.67
C ARG A 31 -22.52 -27.77 13.02
N LEU A 32 -23.73 -27.50 13.50
CA LEU A 32 -24.71 -28.55 13.85
C LEU A 32 -25.41 -29.15 12.63
N PHE A 33 -25.30 -28.52 11.45
CA PHE A 33 -25.87 -29.05 10.19
C PHE A 33 -24.85 -29.79 9.32
N LEU A 34 -23.55 -29.55 9.49
CA LEU A 34 -22.49 -30.17 8.67
C LEU A 34 -22.05 -31.56 9.17
N SER A 35 -22.47 -32.00 10.36
CA SER A 35 -22.06 -33.29 10.94
C SER A 35 -23.07 -34.44 10.75
N SER A 36 -24.11 -34.27 9.92
CA SER A 36 -25.11 -35.33 9.68
C SER A 36 -25.46 -35.51 8.21
N SER A 37 -24.56 -36.12 7.43
CA SER A 37 -24.89 -36.67 6.12
C SER A 37 -23.94 -37.82 5.78
N THR A 38 -24.43 -39.05 5.83
CA THR A 38 -23.67 -40.28 5.50
C THR A 38 -24.22 -40.98 4.25
N ASN A 39 -24.78 -40.22 3.30
CA ASN A 39 -25.17 -40.76 1.99
C ASN A 39 -24.35 -40.04 0.90
N ASP A 40 -23.37 -40.75 0.35
CA ASP A 40 -22.29 -40.25 -0.51
C ASP A 40 -22.71 -39.79 -1.93
N ASP A 41 -23.97 -39.95 -2.34
CA ASP A 41 -24.39 -39.70 -3.73
C ASP A 41 -25.08 -38.34 -3.96
N ASP A 42 -25.40 -37.60 -2.90
CA ASP A 42 -26.04 -36.28 -2.98
C ASP A 42 -25.16 -35.20 -2.31
N ASN A 43 -23.87 -35.18 -2.66
CA ASN A 43 -22.99 -34.04 -2.36
C ASN A 43 -23.32 -32.85 -3.27
N GLN A 44 -24.62 -32.53 -3.40
CA GLN A 44 -25.11 -31.37 -4.09
C GLN A 44 -24.53 -30.15 -3.38
N ASP A 45 -23.76 -29.36 -4.13
CA ASP A 45 -23.26 -28.07 -3.68
C ASP A 45 -24.46 -27.24 -3.19
N TRP A 46 -24.64 -27.20 -1.87
CA TRP A 46 -25.74 -26.52 -1.22
C TRP A 46 -25.69 -25.02 -1.47
N ARG A 47 -24.54 -24.46 -1.85
CA ARG A 47 -24.43 -23.07 -2.33
C ARG A 47 -25.02 -22.91 -3.70
N ALA A 48 -24.69 -23.80 -4.64
CA ALA A 48 -25.32 -23.81 -5.96
C ALA A 48 -26.84 -23.97 -5.81
N PHE A 49 -27.30 -24.80 -4.87
CA PHE A 49 -28.73 -24.92 -4.54
C PHE A 49 -29.32 -23.60 -3.99
N ARG A 50 -28.68 -22.96 -3.00
CA ARG A 50 -29.13 -21.67 -2.46
C ARG A 50 -29.15 -20.56 -3.50
N ALA A 51 -28.08 -20.45 -4.30
CA ALA A 51 -27.98 -19.44 -5.36
C ALA A 51 -29.10 -19.61 -6.39
N LYS A 52 -29.36 -20.85 -6.82
CA LYS A 52 -30.51 -21.18 -7.68
C LYS A 52 -31.84 -20.83 -7.03
N LEU A 53 -32.01 -21.14 -5.75
CA LEU A 53 -33.24 -20.90 -5.02
C LEU A 53 -33.53 -19.39 -4.85
N VAL A 54 -32.50 -18.60 -4.52
CA VAL A 54 -32.61 -17.14 -4.40
C VAL A 54 -32.93 -16.51 -5.76
N GLN A 55 -32.22 -16.90 -6.82
CA GLN A 55 -32.45 -16.34 -8.15
C GLN A 55 -33.84 -16.68 -8.70
N ASN A 56 -34.28 -17.95 -8.55
CA ASN A 56 -35.58 -18.40 -9.04
C ASN A 56 -36.74 -17.90 -8.16
N GLY A 57 -36.53 -17.74 -6.85
CA GLY A 57 -37.55 -17.29 -5.90
C GLY A 57 -37.91 -15.81 -6.03
N LEU A 58 -37.04 -14.99 -6.61
CA LEU A 58 -37.31 -13.56 -6.85
C LEU A 58 -38.14 -13.29 -8.11
N SER A 59 -38.30 -14.28 -9.00
CA SER A 59 -39.11 -14.15 -10.22
C SER A 59 -40.59 -14.44 -9.91
N ASN A 60 -41.24 -13.55 -9.16
CA ASN A 60 -42.69 -13.63 -8.99
C ASN A 60 -43.39 -13.34 -10.33
N GLU A 61 -44.28 -14.26 -10.72
CA GLU A 61 -45.17 -14.23 -11.90
C GLU A 61 -44.64 -14.88 -13.19
N GLY A 62 -44.97 -16.17 -13.38
CA GLY A 62 -45.01 -16.81 -14.70
C GLY A 62 -44.41 -18.21 -14.72
N VAL A 63 -45.18 -19.16 -15.26
CA VAL A 63 -44.80 -20.57 -15.44
C VAL A 63 -43.39 -20.67 -16.08
N VAL A 64 -42.43 -21.19 -15.32
CA VAL A 64 -41.05 -21.39 -15.78
C VAL A 64 -41.01 -22.61 -16.70
N GLU A 65 -41.04 -22.38 -18.01
CA GLU A 65 -40.55 -23.36 -18.99
C GLU A 65 -39.06 -23.58 -18.72
N ILE A 66 -38.70 -24.78 -18.27
CA ILE A 66 -37.31 -25.24 -18.10
C ILE A 66 -36.73 -25.43 -19.51
N SER A 67 -36.42 -24.32 -20.16
CA SER A 67 -35.67 -24.31 -21.41
C SER A 67 -34.25 -24.78 -21.08
N THR A 68 -33.76 -25.78 -21.81
CA THR A 68 -32.42 -26.40 -21.76
C THR A 68 -31.27 -25.44 -22.13
N ARG A 69 -31.30 -24.22 -21.60
CA ARG A 69 -30.35 -23.14 -21.87
C ARG A 69 -28.98 -23.47 -21.26
N LYS A 70 -27.94 -22.95 -21.94
CA LYS A 70 -26.53 -22.86 -21.53
C LYS A 70 -26.39 -22.89 -20.00
N LYS A 71 -25.44 -23.66 -19.45
CA LYS A 71 -25.03 -23.63 -18.05
C LYS A 71 -25.09 -22.18 -17.56
N SER A 72 -26.14 -21.87 -16.82
CA SER A 72 -26.35 -20.54 -16.26
C SER A 72 -25.32 -20.41 -15.15
N ARG A 73 -24.47 -19.40 -15.24
CA ARG A 73 -23.55 -19.03 -14.15
C ARG A 73 -24.40 -18.48 -12.99
N TYR A 74 -24.07 -18.84 -11.75
CA TYR A 74 -24.85 -18.46 -10.58
C TYR A 74 -23.97 -17.72 -9.56
N ALA A 75 -24.45 -16.55 -9.14
CA ALA A 75 -23.92 -15.82 -7.98
C ALA A 75 -25.06 -15.11 -7.26
N HIS A 76 -24.94 -14.95 -5.95
CA HIS A 76 -25.81 -14.07 -5.16
C HIS A 76 -25.01 -13.43 -4.03
N THR A 77 -25.46 -12.24 -3.60
CA THR A 77 -24.87 -11.54 -2.46
C THR A 77 -25.25 -12.25 -1.16
N THR A 78 -24.32 -12.29 -0.20
CA THR A 78 -24.51 -12.89 1.12
C THR A 78 -23.75 -12.08 2.16
N PRO A 79 -24.22 -11.94 3.41
CA PRO A 79 -23.43 -11.32 4.47
C PRO A 79 -22.44 -12.32 5.12
N PHE A 80 -22.54 -13.60 4.78
CA PHE A 80 -21.74 -14.66 5.41
C PHE A 80 -20.50 -14.98 4.60
N VAL A 81 -19.34 -14.93 5.27
CA VAL A 81 -18.07 -15.39 4.72
C VAL A 81 -17.85 -16.86 5.05
N GLU A 82 -17.62 -17.65 4.02
CA GLU A 82 -17.35 -19.09 4.09
C GLU A 82 -16.26 -19.49 3.09
N ALA A 83 -15.55 -20.61 3.30
CA ALA A 83 -14.51 -21.07 2.37
C ALA A 83 -15.12 -21.35 0.99
N GLY A 84 -14.73 -20.62 -0.05
CA GLY A 84 -15.28 -20.59 -1.40
C GLY A 84 -16.17 -19.38 -1.68
N SER A 85 -16.36 -18.50 -0.71
CA SER A 85 -16.96 -17.17 -0.96
C SER A 85 -16.04 -16.36 -1.85
N ILE A 86 -16.64 -15.60 -2.77
CA ILE A 86 -15.94 -14.61 -3.56
C ILE A 86 -16.10 -13.25 -2.89
N LEU A 87 -14.99 -12.57 -2.63
CA LEU A 87 -14.96 -11.19 -2.17
C LEU A 87 -14.65 -10.30 -3.37
N ILE A 88 -15.52 -9.34 -3.64
CA ILE A 88 -15.34 -8.33 -4.68
C ILE A 88 -15.00 -7.03 -3.98
N SER A 89 -13.85 -6.45 -4.31
CA SER A 89 -13.54 -5.15 -3.74
C SER A 89 -14.48 -4.10 -4.32
N ILE A 90 -15.06 -3.30 -3.43
CA ILE A 90 -15.85 -2.12 -3.75
C ILE A 90 -14.89 -0.95 -3.59
N PRO A 91 -14.49 -0.29 -4.69
CA PRO A 91 -13.53 0.79 -4.63
C PRO A 91 -13.99 1.90 -3.67
N THR A 92 -13.17 2.19 -2.68
CA THR A 92 -13.34 3.29 -1.72
C THR A 92 -12.11 4.20 -1.76
N THR A 93 -12.20 5.33 -1.07
CA THR A 93 -11.08 6.24 -0.89
C THR A 93 -10.14 5.85 0.25
N ASP A 94 -10.51 4.83 1.02
CA ASP A 94 -9.77 4.40 2.20
C ASP A 94 -8.44 3.73 1.81
N LEU A 95 -7.43 3.88 2.67
CA LEU A 95 -6.02 3.50 2.41
C LEU A 95 -5.85 2.09 1.85
N CYS A 96 -6.64 1.10 2.32
CA CYS A 96 -6.50 -0.30 1.92
C CYS A 96 -6.80 -0.56 0.43
N GLN A 97 -7.51 0.32 -0.27
CA GLN A 97 -7.74 0.21 -1.72
C GLN A 97 -7.18 1.43 -2.49
N ALA A 98 -6.64 2.40 -1.77
CA ALA A 98 -6.14 3.65 -2.30
C ALA A 98 -4.65 3.56 -2.67
N ILE A 99 -3.89 4.61 -2.37
CA ILE A 99 -2.55 4.86 -2.90
C ILE A 99 -1.52 3.83 -2.45
N ASP A 100 -1.75 3.06 -1.39
CA ASP A 100 -0.70 2.19 -0.83
C ASP A 100 -0.86 0.71 -1.21
N GLN A 101 -2.05 0.29 -1.63
CA GLN A 101 -2.35 -1.11 -1.94
C GLN A 101 -3.20 -1.23 -3.21
N GLN A 102 -2.66 -0.72 -4.31
CA GLN A 102 -3.37 -0.63 -5.61
C GLN A 102 -3.79 -2.01 -6.14
N TYR A 103 -3.13 -3.08 -5.70
CA TYR A 103 -3.50 -4.45 -6.07
C TYR A 103 -4.86 -4.88 -5.55
N TRP A 104 -5.44 -4.20 -4.55
CA TRP A 104 -6.82 -4.43 -4.10
C TRP A 104 -7.86 -3.70 -4.95
N HIS A 105 -7.47 -2.67 -5.72
CA HIS A 105 -8.40 -1.92 -6.57
C HIS A 105 -9.05 -2.82 -7.63
N ARG A 106 -10.38 -2.95 -7.61
CA ARG A 106 -11.16 -3.87 -8.47
C ARG A 106 -10.64 -5.31 -8.44
N SER A 107 -10.25 -5.78 -7.26
CA SER A 107 -9.80 -7.14 -7.02
C SER A 107 -10.98 -8.09 -6.82
N VAL A 108 -10.72 -9.36 -7.13
CA VAL A 108 -11.62 -10.47 -6.84
C VAL A 108 -10.81 -11.49 -6.06
N ALA A 109 -11.23 -11.78 -4.84
CA ALA A 109 -10.60 -12.74 -3.97
C ALA A 109 -11.52 -13.94 -3.73
N ILE A 110 -10.96 -15.14 -3.57
CA ILE A 110 -11.66 -16.30 -3.04
C ILE A 110 -11.18 -16.60 -1.63
N VAL A 111 -12.08 -16.83 -0.69
CA VAL A 111 -11.73 -17.32 0.64
C VAL A 111 -11.41 -18.81 0.54
N THR A 112 -10.19 -19.24 0.81
CA THR A 112 -9.79 -20.64 0.70
C THR A 112 -9.88 -21.38 2.03
N ARG A 113 -9.66 -20.67 3.14
CA ARG A 113 -9.69 -21.24 4.50
C ARG A 113 -10.23 -20.23 5.50
N ILE A 114 -10.85 -20.77 6.55
CA ILE A 114 -11.34 -20.01 7.71
C ILE A 114 -10.78 -20.67 8.96
N SER A 115 -10.32 -19.85 9.90
CA SER A 115 -9.85 -20.34 11.20
C SER A 115 -10.97 -21.04 11.95
N ASP A 116 -10.63 -22.10 12.69
CA ASP A 116 -11.56 -22.76 13.60
C ASP A 116 -12.11 -21.83 14.68
N ASN A 117 -11.40 -20.74 14.97
CA ASN A 117 -11.83 -19.68 15.88
C ASN A 117 -11.63 -18.31 15.23
N VAL A 118 -12.63 -17.82 14.51
CA VAL A 118 -12.61 -16.53 13.80
C VAL A 118 -12.33 -15.33 14.73
N LEU A 119 -12.66 -15.42 16.02
CA LEU A 119 -12.40 -14.31 16.95
C LEU A 119 -10.95 -14.28 17.46
N ALA A 120 -10.33 -15.45 17.65
CA ALA A 120 -8.94 -15.55 18.12
C ALA A 120 -7.92 -15.68 16.98
N GLY A 121 -8.38 -16.05 15.79
CA GLY A 121 -7.56 -16.47 14.67
C GLY A 121 -6.77 -17.75 14.93
N SER A 122 -6.23 -18.28 13.84
CA SER A 122 -5.18 -19.30 13.85
C SER A 122 -3.82 -18.61 13.74
N LYS A 123 -2.77 -19.21 14.30
CA LYS A 123 -1.41 -18.70 14.14
C LYS A 123 -0.93 -18.89 12.68
N GLU A 124 -0.18 -17.93 12.20
CA GLU A 124 0.55 -17.95 10.94
C GLU A 124 2.01 -18.26 11.23
N ASP A 125 2.38 -19.53 11.15
CA ASP A 125 3.77 -19.96 11.43
C ASP A 125 4.66 -19.96 10.18
N GLU A 126 4.05 -19.82 9.00
CA GLU A 126 4.76 -19.94 7.71
C GLU A 126 5.21 -18.59 7.15
N VAL A 127 4.61 -17.49 7.61
CA VAL A 127 4.88 -16.13 7.13
C VAL A 127 5.92 -15.47 8.05
N PRO A 128 7.03 -14.95 7.50
CA PRO A 128 8.03 -14.18 8.24
C PRO A 128 7.40 -12.98 8.95
N ASP A 129 7.92 -12.63 10.13
CA ASP A 129 7.40 -11.52 10.93
C ASP A 129 7.39 -10.20 10.15
N GLU A 130 8.38 -9.95 9.30
CA GLU A 130 8.48 -8.75 8.45
C GLU A 130 7.32 -8.58 7.44
N GLN A 131 6.63 -9.68 7.07
CA GLN A 131 5.46 -9.63 6.20
C GLN A 131 4.13 -9.56 6.97
N LEU A 132 4.18 -9.76 8.29
CA LEU A 132 3.00 -9.72 9.14
C LEU A 132 2.70 -8.28 9.55
N ALA A 133 1.47 -7.84 9.31
CA ALA A 133 1.01 -6.53 9.77
C ALA A 133 1.24 -6.34 11.28
N ASN A 134 1.79 -5.18 11.64
CA ASN A 134 2.03 -4.80 13.03
C ASN A 134 0.71 -4.66 13.82
N GLY A 135 0.81 -4.79 15.15
CA GLY A 135 -0.30 -4.59 16.09
C GLY A 135 -0.74 -5.84 16.84
N ALA A 136 -1.80 -5.71 17.63
CA ALA A 136 -2.37 -6.82 18.38
C ALA A 136 -2.75 -7.97 17.45
N ASN A 137 -2.50 -9.20 17.90
CA ASN A 137 -2.71 -10.42 17.10
C ASN A 137 -1.84 -10.51 15.83
N ARG A 138 -0.65 -9.88 15.81
CA ARG A 138 0.38 -10.13 14.79
C ARG A 138 0.61 -11.63 14.62
N GLY A 139 0.70 -12.07 13.37
CA GLY A 139 0.84 -13.50 13.04
C GLY A 139 -0.40 -14.34 13.33
N ARG A 140 -1.59 -13.73 13.41
CA ARG A 140 -2.86 -14.47 13.47
C ARG A 140 -3.77 -14.09 12.32
N TRP A 141 -4.52 -15.08 11.82
CA TRP A 141 -5.46 -14.91 10.72
C TRP A 141 -6.79 -15.60 11.02
N SER A 142 -7.88 -15.00 10.54
CA SER A 142 -9.22 -15.60 10.59
C SER A 142 -9.70 -16.07 9.23
N TYR A 143 -9.26 -15.39 8.17
CA TYR A 143 -9.55 -15.74 6.79
C TYR A 143 -8.26 -15.80 5.98
N ARG A 144 -8.13 -16.80 5.11
CA ARG A 144 -7.10 -16.84 4.05
C ARG A 144 -7.79 -16.93 2.70
N GLY A 145 -7.18 -16.35 1.68
CA GLY A 145 -7.72 -16.36 0.34
C GLY A 145 -6.67 -16.26 -0.75
N LEU A 146 -7.15 -16.16 -2.00
CA LEU A 146 -6.33 -15.91 -3.18
C LEU A 146 -6.97 -14.82 -4.03
N LEU A 147 -6.16 -13.90 -4.54
CA LEU A 147 -6.55 -13.01 -5.63
C LEU A 147 -6.70 -13.83 -6.91
N LEU A 148 -7.87 -13.76 -7.53
CA LEU A 148 -8.24 -14.53 -8.72
C LEU A 148 -8.03 -13.78 -10.03
N ASN A 149 -7.83 -12.47 -9.97
CA ASN A 149 -7.82 -11.61 -11.14
C ASN A 149 -6.54 -10.77 -11.25
N ARG A 150 -5.41 -11.40 -10.91
CA ARG A 150 -4.07 -10.83 -11.04
C ARG A 150 -3.15 -11.74 -11.86
N PRO A 151 -3.49 -12.00 -13.14
CA PRO A 151 -2.63 -12.76 -14.03
C PRO A 151 -1.27 -12.08 -14.18
N THR A 152 -0.22 -12.88 -14.32
CA THR A 152 1.14 -12.39 -14.60
C THR A 152 1.66 -12.99 -15.89
N ASN A 153 2.81 -12.50 -16.37
CA ASN A 153 3.55 -13.14 -17.46
C ASN A 153 4.56 -14.20 -16.98
N PHE A 154 4.54 -14.56 -15.69
CA PHE A 154 5.46 -15.53 -15.11
C PHE A 154 5.04 -16.97 -15.44
N MET A 155 6.05 -17.78 -15.73
CA MET A 155 5.94 -19.21 -15.91
C MET A 155 6.85 -19.91 -14.90
N LEU A 156 6.47 -21.07 -14.36
CA LEU A 156 7.39 -21.94 -13.65
C LEU A 156 7.90 -23.01 -14.62
N GLY A 157 9.21 -23.05 -14.79
CA GLY A 157 9.90 -24.13 -15.50
C GLY A 157 10.06 -25.36 -14.61
N GLU A 158 10.20 -26.52 -15.23
CA GLU A 158 10.71 -27.70 -14.51
C GLU A 158 12.22 -27.56 -14.37
N SER A 159 12.71 -27.30 -13.15
CA SER A 159 14.11 -27.52 -12.81
C SER A 159 14.32 -29.00 -12.47
N ASP A 160 15.25 -29.67 -13.15
CA ASP A 160 15.57 -31.10 -12.96
C ASP A 160 16.26 -31.42 -11.60
N GLY A 161 16.10 -30.58 -10.55
CA GLY A 161 16.73 -30.79 -9.24
C GLY A 161 15.98 -30.11 -8.09
N ASP A 162 16.30 -30.52 -6.84
CA ASP A 162 15.74 -30.04 -5.56
C ASP A 162 15.99 -28.54 -5.26
N HIS A 163 16.24 -27.72 -6.28
CA HIS A 163 16.55 -26.31 -6.14
C HIS A 163 15.35 -25.45 -6.55
N ILE A 164 14.93 -24.63 -5.59
CA ILE A 164 14.07 -23.42 -5.63
C ILE A 164 13.45 -23.19 -7.00
N GLU A 165 12.12 -23.26 -7.08
CA GLU A 165 11.38 -22.93 -8.30
C GLU A 165 11.58 -21.45 -8.63
N ILE A 166 12.29 -21.17 -9.73
CA ILE A 166 12.54 -19.80 -10.20
C ILE A 166 11.53 -19.49 -11.32
N PRO A 167 10.76 -18.40 -11.21
CA PRO A 167 9.92 -17.92 -12.30
C PRO A 167 10.77 -17.60 -13.55
N ILE A 168 10.39 -18.15 -14.69
CA ILE A 168 10.99 -17.91 -16.02
C ILE A 168 10.01 -17.18 -16.94
N GLN A 169 10.53 -16.49 -17.96
CA GLN A 169 9.70 -15.79 -18.93
C GLN A 169 9.18 -16.71 -20.04
N LEU A 170 8.03 -16.35 -20.62
CA LEU A 170 7.42 -17.05 -21.75
C LEU A 170 8.32 -17.10 -23.01
N SER A 171 9.23 -16.15 -23.19
CA SER A 171 10.19 -16.18 -24.31
C SER A 171 11.19 -17.32 -24.21
N ASP A 172 11.48 -17.77 -22.99
CA ASP A 172 12.57 -18.70 -22.72
C ASP A 172 12.10 -20.16 -22.75
N CYS A 173 10.79 -20.39 -22.61
CA CYS A 173 10.20 -21.73 -22.60
C CYS A 173 9.92 -22.31 -24.00
N ALA A 174 10.33 -21.65 -25.09
CA ALA A 174 10.06 -22.14 -26.46
C ALA A 174 10.80 -23.45 -26.83
N ASN A 175 11.72 -23.93 -25.98
CA ASN A 175 12.58 -25.09 -26.26
C ASN A 175 12.38 -26.27 -25.28
N THR A 176 11.45 -26.21 -24.33
CA THR A 176 11.20 -27.30 -23.37
C THR A 176 10.02 -28.14 -23.84
N ASP A 177 10.17 -29.47 -23.84
CA ASP A 177 9.08 -30.40 -24.18
C ASP A 177 7.97 -30.45 -23.10
N SER A 178 8.18 -29.82 -21.93
CA SER A 178 7.19 -29.75 -20.86
C SER A 178 6.31 -28.50 -20.95
N ASP A 179 5.01 -28.69 -20.70
CA ASP A 179 4.02 -27.61 -20.68
C ASP A 179 4.29 -26.69 -19.48
N PRO A 180 4.66 -25.41 -19.70
CA PRO A 180 5.04 -24.51 -18.62
C PRO A 180 3.84 -24.13 -17.73
N TRP A 181 4.08 -23.91 -16.44
CA TRP A 181 3.02 -23.56 -15.48
C TRP A 181 2.86 -22.04 -15.38
N ARG A 182 1.71 -21.52 -15.83
CA ARG A 182 1.41 -20.09 -15.71
C ARG A 182 1.09 -19.72 -14.28
N VAL A 183 1.70 -18.65 -13.80
CA VAL A 183 1.52 -18.18 -12.43
C VAL A 183 0.69 -16.90 -12.41
N GLN A 184 -0.28 -16.85 -11.51
CA GLN A 184 -0.98 -15.63 -11.14
C GLN A 184 -0.48 -15.13 -9.78
N ARG A 185 -0.65 -13.84 -9.48
CA ARG A 185 -0.37 -13.31 -8.14
C ARG A 185 -1.54 -13.65 -7.22
N GLY A 186 -1.32 -14.55 -6.26
CA GLY A 186 -2.34 -14.98 -5.30
C GLY A 186 -2.49 -14.05 -4.10
N GLY A 187 -1.48 -13.22 -3.81
CA GLY A 187 -1.53 -12.23 -2.75
C GLY A 187 -0.19 -11.55 -2.50
N ASP A 188 -0.13 -10.86 -1.36
CA ASP A 188 1.04 -10.15 -0.83
C ASP A 188 1.89 -11.05 0.09
N LEU A 189 1.27 -11.92 0.89
CA LEU A 189 1.99 -12.82 1.79
C LEU A 189 2.61 -14.00 1.05
N LEU A 190 3.90 -14.25 1.30
CA LEU A 190 4.72 -15.24 0.60
C LEU A 190 4.56 -15.13 -0.93
N GLY A 191 4.40 -13.90 -1.43
CA GLY A 191 4.18 -13.59 -2.83
C GLY A 191 5.41 -13.82 -3.72
N LEU A 192 5.27 -13.43 -4.99
CA LEU A 192 6.33 -13.56 -6.00
C LEU A 192 7.59 -12.74 -5.68
N GLU A 193 7.44 -11.70 -4.85
CA GLU A 193 8.52 -10.78 -4.46
C GLU A 193 9.04 -11.08 -3.04
N SER A 194 8.58 -12.17 -2.42
CA SER A 194 8.95 -12.53 -1.04
C SER A 194 10.41 -12.96 -0.96
N ALA A 195 11.21 -12.26 -0.14
CA ALA A 195 12.61 -12.60 0.11
C ALA A 195 12.78 -13.99 0.76
N SER A 196 11.79 -14.41 1.55
CA SER A 196 11.78 -15.72 2.23
C SER A 196 11.27 -16.86 1.34
N GLY A 197 11.05 -16.58 0.05
CA GLY A 197 10.52 -17.52 -0.94
C GLY A 197 9.02 -17.35 -1.17
N THR A 198 8.58 -17.83 -2.34
CA THR A 198 7.19 -17.79 -2.77
C THR A 198 6.47 -19.09 -2.41
N ARG A 199 5.26 -18.98 -1.86
CA ARG A 199 4.37 -20.13 -1.68
C ARG A 199 3.50 -20.30 -2.93
N PHE A 200 3.63 -21.41 -3.63
CA PHE A 200 2.78 -21.72 -4.77
C PHE A 200 1.62 -22.63 -4.38
N VAL A 201 0.42 -22.30 -4.87
CA VAL A 201 -0.78 -23.13 -4.72
C VAL A 201 -1.50 -23.26 -6.07
N CYS A 202 -2.18 -24.38 -6.27
CA CYS A 202 -2.90 -24.65 -7.52
C CYS A 202 -4.40 -24.82 -7.27
N LEU A 203 -5.22 -24.06 -7.99
CA LEU A 203 -6.66 -24.31 -8.10
C LEU A 203 -6.95 -25.24 -9.28
N HIS A 204 -7.90 -26.15 -9.13
CA HIS A 204 -8.36 -27.02 -10.21
C HIS A 204 -9.84 -27.40 -10.05
N ASN A 205 -10.48 -27.78 -11.16
CA ASN A 205 -11.87 -28.24 -11.20
C ASN A 205 -11.99 -29.70 -11.67
N LEU A 206 -11.10 -30.56 -11.17
CA LEU A 206 -11.06 -32.00 -11.52
C LEU A 206 -12.11 -32.82 -10.74
N GLY A 207 -12.79 -32.21 -9.77
CA GLY A 207 -13.72 -32.86 -8.86
C GLY A 207 -13.03 -33.79 -7.86
N THR A 208 -13.79 -34.25 -6.86
CA THR A 208 -13.30 -35.19 -5.83
C THR A 208 -13.66 -36.64 -6.14
N SER A 209 -14.21 -36.92 -7.32
CA SER A 209 -14.59 -38.29 -7.73
C SER A 209 -13.39 -39.18 -8.06
N ASP A 210 -12.23 -38.60 -8.38
CA ASP A 210 -10.98 -39.36 -8.50
C ASP A 210 -10.27 -39.38 -7.14
N GLU A 211 -10.10 -40.57 -6.56
CA GLU A 211 -9.41 -40.81 -5.29
C GLU A 211 -7.96 -40.27 -5.29
N ASN A 212 -7.27 -40.33 -6.42
CA ASN A 212 -5.90 -39.80 -6.54
C ASN A 212 -5.87 -38.28 -6.38
N VAL A 213 -6.87 -37.58 -6.92
CA VAL A 213 -7.00 -36.13 -6.78
C VAL A 213 -7.50 -35.80 -5.38
N ALA A 214 -8.52 -36.50 -4.89
CA ALA A 214 -9.13 -36.24 -3.59
C ALA A 214 -8.14 -36.41 -2.42
N SER A 215 -7.18 -37.33 -2.53
CA SER A 215 -6.18 -37.57 -1.47
C SER A 215 -5.13 -36.46 -1.32
N VAL A 216 -4.96 -35.60 -2.33
CA VAL A 216 -3.93 -34.54 -2.36
C VAL A 216 -4.53 -33.13 -2.48
N SER A 217 -5.86 -33.04 -2.51
CA SER A 217 -6.57 -31.80 -2.75
C SER A 217 -7.51 -31.48 -1.61
N THR A 218 -7.58 -30.21 -1.23
CA THR A 218 -8.56 -29.67 -0.29
C THR A 218 -9.75 -29.13 -1.07
N ASN A 219 -10.95 -29.66 -0.82
CA ASN A 219 -12.17 -29.12 -1.44
C ASN A 219 -12.47 -27.72 -0.90
N ILE A 220 -12.75 -26.77 -1.80
CA ILE A 220 -13.19 -25.41 -1.45
C ILE A 220 -14.72 -25.30 -1.62
N VAL A 221 -15.21 -25.52 -2.85
CA VAL A 221 -16.64 -25.40 -3.19
C VAL A 221 -16.97 -26.24 -4.42
N GLY A 222 -17.98 -27.10 -4.29
CA GLY A 222 -18.37 -28.01 -5.37
C GLY A 222 -17.20 -28.88 -5.82
N ASN A 223 -16.83 -28.78 -7.11
CA ASN A 223 -15.70 -29.49 -7.70
C ASN A 223 -14.37 -28.69 -7.67
N LEU A 224 -14.42 -27.43 -7.22
CA LEU A 224 -13.24 -26.58 -7.12
C LEU A 224 -12.43 -26.96 -5.89
N CYS A 225 -11.17 -27.30 -6.11
CA CYS A 225 -10.25 -27.77 -5.08
C CYS A 225 -8.91 -27.03 -5.16
N LEU A 226 -8.18 -27.06 -4.05
CA LEU A 226 -6.84 -26.51 -3.87
C LEU A 226 -5.85 -27.63 -3.65
N THR A 227 -4.69 -27.59 -4.30
CA THR A 227 -3.56 -28.50 -4.04
C THR A 227 -2.23 -27.71 -4.07
N THR A 228 -1.12 -28.33 -3.67
CA THR A 228 0.20 -27.69 -3.79
C THR A 228 0.75 -27.85 -5.21
N ILE A 229 1.74 -27.05 -5.59
CA ILE A 229 2.36 -27.17 -6.93
C ILE A 229 3.07 -28.52 -7.10
N GLU A 230 3.68 -29.05 -6.04
CA GLU A 230 4.38 -30.34 -6.05
C GLU A 230 3.41 -31.48 -6.29
N ASP A 231 2.25 -31.44 -5.64
CA ASP A 231 1.19 -32.43 -5.80
C ASP A 231 0.55 -32.36 -7.20
N ALA A 232 0.32 -31.16 -7.72
CA ALA A 232 -0.17 -30.96 -9.09
C ALA A 232 0.83 -31.52 -10.13
N LYS A 233 2.12 -31.19 -10.01
CA LYS A 233 3.20 -31.73 -10.86
C LYS A 233 3.27 -33.25 -10.77
N ARG A 234 3.15 -33.81 -9.55
CA ARG A 234 3.12 -35.26 -9.33
C ARG A 234 1.93 -35.91 -10.04
N LEU A 235 0.75 -35.32 -9.99
CA LEU A 235 -0.44 -35.82 -10.70
C LEU A 235 -0.22 -35.84 -12.22
N CYS A 236 0.30 -34.74 -12.80
CA CYS A 236 0.63 -34.67 -14.23
C CYS A 236 1.69 -35.70 -14.63
N LYS A 237 2.68 -35.96 -13.78
CA LYS A 237 3.76 -36.90 -14.05
C LYS A 237 3.30 -38.36 -13.98
N VAL A 238 2.55 -38.72 -12.93
CA VAL A 238 2.11 -40.10 -12.70
C VAL A 238 0.96 -40.49 -13.64
N TYR A 239 0.08 -39.53 -13.97
CA TYR A 239 -1.12 -39.75 -14.78
C TYR A 239 -1.14 -38.81 -16.00
N SER A 240 -0.07 -38.83 -16.78
CA SER A 240 0.14 -37.91 -17.92
C SER A 240 -0.85 -38.07 -19.07
N ASP A 241 -1.57 -39.19 -19.14
CA ASP A 241 -2.67 -39.43 -20.07
C ASP A 241 -3.98 -38.75 -19.62
N LYS A 242 -4.06 -38.33 -18.36
CA LYS A 242 -5.26 -37.77 -17.73
C LYS A 242 -5.10 -36.32 -17.30
N TYR A 243 -3.93 -35.92 -16.82
CA TYR A 243 -3.66 -34.61 -16.26
C TYR A 243 -2.51 -33.92 -16.97
N SER A 244 -2.67 -32.62 -17.15
CA SER A 244 -1.69 -31.68 -17.72
C SER A 244 -1.66 -30.41 -16.88
N SER A 245 -0.63 -29.59 -17.04
CA SER A 245 -0.52 -28.30 -16.32
C SER A 245 -1.72 -27.38 -16.61
N SER A 246 -2.32 -27.47 -17.81
CA SER A 246 -3.53 -26.71 -18.16
C SER A 246 -4.78 -27.04 -17.33
N ASN A 247 -4.77 -28.15 -16.60
CA ASN A 247 -5.84 -28.52 -15.67
C ASN A 247 -5.77 -27.77 -14.34
N PHE A 248 -4.69 -27.03 -14.11
CA PHE A 248 -4.41 -26.31 -12.87
C PHE A 248 -4.16 -24.83 -13.16
N MET A 249 -4.56 -23.97 -12.23
CA MET A 249 -4.25 -22.56 -12.22
C MET A 249 -3.32 -22.28 -11.02
N THR A 250 -2.09 -21.86 -11.28
CA THR A 250 -1.08 -21.67 -10.23
C THR A 250 -1.08 -20.23 -9.73
N PHE A 251 -0.99 -20.06 -8.42
CA PHE A 251 -0.94 -18.77 -7.73
C PHE A 251 0.31 -18.70 -6.85
N GLY A 252 1.07 -17.60 -6.96
CA GLY A 252 2.17 -17.27 -6.07
C GLY A 252 1.72 -16.34 -4.96
N GLY A 253 1.87 -16.77 -3.71
CA GLY A 253 1.42 -16.07 -2.51
C GLY A 253 -0.07 -16.25 -2.22
N PHE A 254 -0.51 -15.64 -1.12
CA PHE A 254 -1.90 -15.62 -0.67
C PHE A 254 -2.20 -14.34 0.09
N ILE A 255 -3.48 -14.09 0.34
CA ILE A 255 -3.96 -12.97 1.16
C ILE A 255 -4.53 -13.51 2.47
N SER A 256 -4.43 -12.72 3.54
CA SER A 256 -5.04 -13.09 4.83
C SER A 256 -5.60 -11.88 5.55
N TRP A 257 -6.62 -12.12 6.37
CA TRP A 257 -7.23 -11.10 7.23
C TRP A 257 -7.07 -11.50 8.69
N ARG A 258 -6.67 -10.52 9.51
CA ARG A 258 -6.60 -10.67 10.97
C ARG A 258 -7.99 -10.90 11.57
N PRO A 259 -8.07 -11.42 12.80
CA PRO A 259 -9.35 -11.55 13.50
C PRO A 259 -10.11 -10.22 13.58
N GLY A 260 -11.34 -10.22 13.08
CA GLY A 260 -12.23 -9.04 13.04
C GLY A 260 -11.94 -8.03 11.94
N GLN A 261 -10.85 -8.19 11.18
CA GLN A 261 -10.46 -7.22 10.15
C GLN A 261 -11.42 -7.24 8.96
N LEU A 262 -11.67 -8.43 8.37
CA LEU A 262 -12.56 -8.55 7.21
C LEU A 262 -13.99 -8.11 7.55
N GLU A 263 -14.49 -8.41 8.75
CA GLU A 263 -15.80 -7.96 9.21
C GLU A 263 -15.89 -6.44 9.31
N ARG A 264 -14.82 -5.76 9.75
CA ARG A 264 -14.75 -4.29 9.80
C ARG A 264 -14.74 -3.69 8.40
N GLU A 265 -13.95 -4.27 7.49
CA GLU A 265 -13.87 -3.83 6.08
C GLU A 265 -15.22 -4.05 5.33
N MET A 266 -15.94 -5.13 5.66
CA MET A 266 -17.29 -5.40 5.14
C MET A 266 -18.41 -4.56 5.78
N GLY A 267 -18.17 -3.99 6.95
CA GLY A 267 -19.19 -3.28 7.73
C GLY A 267 -19.74 -2.06 7.00
N ASP A 268 -20.92 -1.60 7.42
CA ASP A 268 -21.64 -0.48 6.78
C ASP A 268 -20.81 0.82 6.69
N GLU A 269 -19.82 0.99 7.58
CA GLU A 269 -18.94 2.15 7.64
C GLU A 269 -17.91 2.16 6.49
N ARG A 270 -17.30 1.01 6.19
CA ARG A 270 -16.24 0.90 5.15
C ARG A 270 -16.80 0.40 3.82
N ASN A 271 -17.67 -0.63 3.87
CA ASN A 271 -18.30 -1.24 2.70
C ASN A 271 -17.29 -1.52 1.57
N GLU A 272 -16.11 -2.03 1.92
CA GLU A 272 -14.99 -2.27 1.00
C GLU A 272 -15.10 -3.59 0.26
N TRP A 273 -15.92 -4.51 0.76
CA TRP A 273 -16.06 -5.85 0.23
C TRP A 273 -17.52 -6.23 0.03
N LEU A 274 -17.84 -6.67 -1.18
CA LEU A 274 -19.08 -7.35 -1.48
C LEU A 274 -18.84 -8.87 -1.50
N VAL A 275 -19.53 -9.59 -0.61
CA VAL A 275 -19.38 -11.05 -0.51
C VAL A 275 -20.43 -11.76 -1.35
N LEU A 276 -19.95 -12.63 -2.22
CA LEU A 276 -20.77 -13.45 -3.09
C LEU A 276 -20.64 -14.93 -2.75
N SER A 277 -21.77 -15.63 -2.82
CA SER A 277 -21.82 -17.09 -2.86
C SER A 277 -21.98 -17.53 -4.31
N VAL A 278 -20.95 -18.19 -4.83
CA VAL A 278 -20.78 -18.59 -6.23
C VAL A 278 -20.51 -20.09 -6.28
N ASP A 279 -21.02 -20.78 -7.30
CA ASP A 279 -20.71 -22.20 -7.52
C ASP A 279 -19.30 -22.39 -8.13
N GLY A 280 -18.68 -23.54 -7.83
CA GLY A 280 -17.30 -23.81 -8.25
C GLY A 280 -17.09 -23.82 -9.78
N ASP A 281 -18.10 -24.24 -10.55
CA ASP A 281 -18.03 -24.24 -12.02
C ASP A 281 -17.99 -22.81 -12.56
N SER A 282 -18.83 -21.90 -12.03
CA SER A 282 -18.83 -20.49 -12.43
C SER A 282 -17.49 -19.80 -12.13
N ILE A 283 -16.85 -20.13 -10.99
CA ILE A 283 -15.51 -19.61 -10.65
C ILE A 283 -14.47 -20.11 -11.65
N TRP A 284 -14.46 -21.41 -11.93
CA TRP A 284 -13.53 -22.02 -12.86
C TRP A 284 -13.69 -21.49 -14.30
N ASP A 285 -14.93 -21.34 -14.76
CA ASP A 285 -15.24 -20.79 -16.08
C ASP A 285 -14.69 -19.36 -16.25
N GLU A 286 -14.70 -18.55 -15.19
CA GLU A 286 -14.19 -17.19 -15.25
C GLU A 286 -12.66 -17.14 -15.24
N LEU A 287 -12.00 -18.02 -14.47
CA LEU A 287 -10.54 -18.21 -14.52
C LEU A 287 -10.09 -18.65 -15.92
N GLN A 288 -10.78 -19.61 -16.54
CA GLN A 288 -10.49 -20.07 -17.90
C GLN A 288 -10.74 -18.98 -18.95
N ASN A 289 -11.78 -18.18 -18.77
CA ASN A 289 -12.07 -17.04 -19.64
C ASN A 289 -10.96 -15.99 -19.58
N GLN A 290 -10.49 -15.65 -18.38
CA GLN A 290 -9.37 -14.73 -18.20
C GLN A 290 -8.09 -15.24 -18.87
N GLU A 291 -7.75 -16.51 -18.64
CA GLU A 291 -6.59 -17.17 -19.25
C GLU A 291 -6.67 -17.16 -20.79
N THR A 292 -7.85 -17.48 -21.33
CA THR A 292 -8.10 -17.46 -22.78
C THR A 292 -7.89 -16.07 -23.38
N GLU A 293 -8.42 -15.03 -22.74
CA GLU A 293 -8.25 -13.64 -23.20
C GLU A 293 -6.79 -13.17 -23.08
N LEU A 294 -6.08 -13.60 -22.04
CA LEU A 294 -4.65 -13.34 -21.88
C LEU A 294 -3.84 -13.99 -23.01
N VAL A 295 -4.01 -15.29 -23.23
CA VAL A 295 -3.32 -16.03 -24.30
C VAL A 295 -3.63 -15.44 -25.67
N ARG A 296 -4.90 -15.09 -25.92
CA ARG A 296 -5.32 -14.43 -27.16
C ARG A 296 -4.61 -13.09 -27.33
N TYR A 297 -4.45 -12.31 -26.28
CA TYR A 297 -3.73 -11.05 -26.32
C TYR A 297 -2.23 -11.25 -26.61
N MET A 298 -1.59 -12.17 -25.90
CA MET A 298 -0.18 -12.51 -26.06
C MET A 298 0.15 -12.97 -27.50
N ASN A 299 -0.74 -13.76 -28.11
CA ASN A 299 -0.55 -14.29 -29.45
C ASN A 299 -0.68 -13.23 -30.56
N ASN A 300 -1.28 -12.06 -30.29
CA ASN A 300 -1.52 -11.04 -31.31
C ASN A 300 -0.31 -10.15 -31.63
N GLN A 301 0.87 -10.38 -31.01
CA GLN A 301 2.28 -10.03 -31.35
C GLN A 301 2.67 -8.66 -31.97
N ASN A 302 1.74 -7.80 -32.37
CA ASN A 302 2.01 -6.49 -33.00
C ASN A 302 1.89 -5.32 -32.02
N HIS A 303 1.87 -5.57 -30.71
CA HIS A 303 1.61 -4.53 -29.71
C HIS A 303 2.91 -3.88 -29.23
N THR A 304 2.95 -2.54 -29.27
CA THR A 304 3.98 -1.75 -28.59
C THR A 304 3.89 -2.02 -27.09
N LYS A 305 5.04 -2.10 -26.40
CA LYS A 305 5.11 -2.34 -24.94
C LYS A 305 4.15 -1.44 -24.14
N SER A 306 3.96 -0.20 -24.58
CA SER A 306 3.09 0.80 -23.94
C SER A 306 1.60 0.44 -23.86
N ASN A 307 1.10 -0.46 -24.71
CA ASN A 307 -0.31 -0.88 -24.67
C ASN A 307 -0.51 -2.18 -23.88
N TYR A 308 0.57 -2.86 -23.48
CA TYR A 308 0.50 -4.14 -22.78
C TYR A 308 -0.21 -4.01 -21.43
N SER A 309 0.23 -3.08 -20.59
CA SER A 309 -0.32 -2.86 -19.25
C SER A 309 -1.78 -2.47 -19.24
N GLY A 310 -2.19 -1.55 -20.14
CA GLY A 310 -3.60 -1.15 -20.25
C GLY A 310 -4.49 -2.35 -20.53
N LYS A 311 -4.09 -3.20 -21.47
CA LYS A 311 -4.86 -4.39 -21.80
C LYS A 311 -4.82 -5.46 -20.71
N MET A 312 -3.71 -5.59 -19.99
CA MET A 312 -3.62 -6.46 -18.81
C MET A 312 -4.63 -6.02 -17.75
N VAL A 313 -4.70 -4.73 -17.43
CA VAL A 313 -5.67 -4.19 -16.46
C VAL A 313 -7.10 -4.44 -16.92
N ASP A 314 -7.41 -4.29 -18.21
CA ASP A 314 -8.74 -4.64 -18.74
C ASP A 314 -9.10 -6.11 -18.48
N ILE A 315 -8.15 -7.02 -18.72
CA ILE A 315 -8.31 -8.47 -18.47
C ILE A 315 -8.44 -8.76 -16.97
N CYS A 316 -7.66 -8.08 -16.13
CA CYS A 316 -7.74 -8.18 -14.67
C CYS A 316 -9.10 -7.73 -14.15
N THR A 317 -9.62 -6.63 -14.67
CA THR A 317 -10.90 -6.04 -14.22
C THR A 317 -12.13 -6.72 -14.86
N LEU A 318 -11.95 -7.57 -15.87
CA LEU A 318 -13.05 -8.28 -16.53
C LEU A 318 -13.80 -9.21 -15.57
N MET A 319 -13.08 -10.01 -14.78
CA MET A 319 -13.67 -10.92 -13.79
C MET A 319 -14.51 -10.14 -12.76
N TRP A 320 -14.00 -9.00 -12.30
CA TRP A 320 -14.72 -8.11 -11.37
C TRP A 320 -16.05 -7.62 -11.97
N ARG A 321 -16.04 -7.11 -13.21
CA ARG A 321 -17.27 -6.68 -13.91
C ARG A 321 -18.24 -7.82 -14.14
N ASN A 322 -17.74 -9.01 -14.48
CA ASN A 322 -18.56 -10.18 -14.73
C ASN A 322 -19.32 -10.60 -13.47
N TYR A 323 -18.67 -10.62 -12.29
CA TYR A 323 -19.36 -10.96 -11.06
C TYR A 323 -20.36 -9.89 -10.60
N LEU A 324 -20.05 -8.60 -10.74
CA LEU A 324 -21.03 -7.54 -10.49
C LEU A 324 -22.28 -7.70 -11.37
N ALA A 325 -22.08 -8.02 -12.65
CA ALA A 325 -23.17 -8.29 -13.58
C ALA A 325 -24.00 -9.52 -13.16
N MET A 326 -23.37 -10.58 -12.62
CA MET A 326 -24.10 -11.76 -12.12
C MET A 326 -25.06 -11.45 -10.97
N VAL A 327 -24.75 -10.43 -10.15
CA VAL A 327 -25.62 -9.98 -9.05
C VAL A 327 -26.45 -8.74 -9.40
N ASN A 328 -26.51 -8.38 -10.68
CA ASN A 328 -27.22 -7.19 -11.18
C ASN A 328 -26.79 -5.87 -10.52
N MET A 329 -25.53 -5.76 -10.09
CA MET A 329 -24.95 -4.52 -9.59
C MET A 329 -24.25 -3.80 -10.75
N PRO A 330 -24.70 -2.61 -11.18
CA PRO A 330 -23.99 -1.84 -12.19
C PRO A 330 -22.66 -1.31 -11.64
N GLU A 331 -21.65 -1.18 -12.51
CA GLU A 331 -20.33 -0.65 -12.12
C GLU A 331 -20.42 0.74 -11.47
N SER A 332 -21.33 1.60 -11.94
CA SER A 332 -21.57 2.92 -11.35
C SER A 332 -22.06 2.88 -9.91
N GLU A 333 -22.76 1.81 -9.50
CA GLU A 333 -23.16 1.62 -8.11
C GLU A 333 -21.99 1.09 -7.27
N ALA A 334 -21.19 0.18 -7.81
CA ALA A 334 -20.01 -0.35 -7.12
C ALA A 334 -18.92 0.71 -6.91
N THR A 335 -18.83 1.72 -7.78
CA THR A 335 -17.83 2.80 -7.65
C THR A 335 -18.41 4.10 -7.08
N LYS A 336 -19.64 4.09 -6.55
CA LYS A 336 -20.31 5.30 -6.07
C LYS A 336 -19.62 5.96 -4.86
N ASN A 337 -18.84 5.18 -4.12
CA ASN A 337 -18.10 5.62 -2.94
C ASN A 337 -16.80 6.34 -3.32
N ILE A 338 -16.39 6.30 -4.59
CA ILE A 338 -15.27 7.09 -5.09
C ILE A 338 -15.78 8.46 -5.56
N PRO A 339 -15.18 9.57 -5.09
CA PRO A 339 -15.48 10.91 -5.57
C PRO A 339 -15.40 11.00 -7.10
N PRO A 340 -16.31 11.75 -7.75
CA PRO A 340 -16.28 11.95 -9.20
C PRO A 340 -14.89 12.37 -9.70
N GLY A 341 -14.41 11.71 -10.77
CA GLY A 341 -13.11 12.00 -11.38
C GLY A 341 -11.93 11.21 -10.81
N GLN A 342 -12.02 10.69 -9.57
CA GLN A 342 -10.92 9.93 -8.96
C GLN A 342 -10.83 8.47 -9.43
N LEU A 343 -11.91 7.86 -9.92
CA LEU A 343 -11.89 6.48 -10.40
C LEU A 343 -10.82 6.26 -11.48
N ASN A 344 -10.67 7.22 -12.39
CA ASN A 344 -9.65 7.19 -13.44
C ASN A 344 -8.22 7.34 -12.89
N PHE A 345 -8.06 8.01 -11.74
CA PHE A 345 -6.77 8.09 -11.04
C PHE A 345 -6.39 6.71 -10.47
N TYR A 346 -7.30 6.06 -9.74
CA TYR A 346 -7.05 4.71 -9.21
C TYR A 346 -6.85 3.66 -10.30
N ASP A 347 -7.60 3.75 -11.41
CA ASP A 347 -7.40 2.86 -12.57
C ASP A 347 -6.00 3.06 -13.20
N GLN A 348 -5.47 4.29 -13.21
CA GLN A 348 -4.10 4.57 -13.66
C GLN A 348 -3.04 4.09 -12.66
N MET A 349 -3.28 4.23 -11.37
CA MET A 349 -2.39 3.67 -10.32
C MET A 349 -2.32 2.15 -10.41
N LEU A 350 -3.45 1.46 -10.60
CA LEU A 350 -3.49 0.02 -10.86
C LEU A 350 -2.73 -0.35 -12.14
N LYS A 351 -2.75 0.50 -13.17
CA LYS A 351 -1.97 0.30 -14.39
C LYS A 351 -0.47 0.37 -14.14
N VAL A 352 0.01 1.35 -13.36
CA VAL A 352 1.42 1.43 -12.96
C VAL A 352 1.81 0.21 -12.13
N TRP A 353 0.96 -0.18 -11.19
CA TRP A 353 1.19 -1.38 -10.40
C TRP A 353 1.28 -2.64 -11.29
N ALA A 354 0.40 -2.77 -12.29
CA ALA A 354 0.45 -3.88 -13.24
C ALA A 354 1.71 -3.85 -14.11
N GLU A 355 2.20 -2.67 -14.49
CA GLU A 355 3.47 -2.50 -15.20
C GLU A 355 4.64 -3.03 -14.40
N GLU A 356 4.67 -2.76 -13.10
CA GLU A 356 5.74 -3.22 -12.21
C GLU A 356 5.64 -4.71 -11.92
N TYR A 357 4.47 -5.18 -11.47
CA TYR A 357 4.35 -6.50 -10.86
C TYR A 357 3.83 -7.61 -11.78
N MET A 358 3.16 -7.28 -12.88
CA MET A 358 2.63 -8.30 -13.81
C MET A 358 3.55 -8.53 -15.01
N ASN A 359 4.46 -7.58 -15.28
CA ASN A 359 5.33 -7.62 -16.46
C ASN A 359 6.81 -7.84 -16.12
N LYS A 360 7.19 -7.84 -14.84
CA LYS A 360 8.59 -7.80 -14.43
C LYS A 360 9.36 -8.97 -15.06
N SER A 361 10.32 -8.64 -15.92
CA SER A 361 11.39 -9.58 -16.23
C SER A 361 12.32 -9.60 -15.01
N LEU A 362 12.06 -10.52 -14.07
CA LEU A 362 12.91 -10.70 -12.88
C LEU A 362 14.40 -10.89 -13.26
N LEU A 363 14.68 -11.29 -14.50
CA LEU A 363 16.03 -11.60 -14.98
C LEU A 363 16.75 -10.45 -15.71
N THR A 364 16.16 -9.26 -15.85
CA THR A 364 16.79 -8.19 -16.66
C THR A 364 16.79 -6.80 -16.05
N GLN A 365 16.65 -6.66 -14.73
CA GLN A 365 17.33 -5.54 -14.07
C GLN A 365 18.82 -5.90 -14.08
N ALA A 366 19.49 -5.62 -15.21
CA ALA A 366 20.93 -5.51 -15.20
C ALA A 366 21.25 -4.56 -14.04
N LEU A 367 21.95 -5.07 -13.01
CA LEU A 367 22.40 -4.24 -11.89
C LEU A 367 22.92 -2.95 -12.51
N PRO A 368 22.32 -1.79 -12.18
CA PRO A 368 22.69 -0.53 -12.83
C PRO A 368 24.22 -0.45 -12.78
N GLU A 369 24.86 -0.25 -13.95
CA GLU A 369 26.31 -0.12 -14.03
C GLU A 369 26.74 0.81 -12.91
N VAL A 370 27.54 0.29 -11.96
CA VAL A 370 27.85 0.93 -10.67
C VAL A 370 27.95 2.43 -10.87
N ALA A 371 26.90 3.14 -10.45
CA ALA A 371 26.80 4.56 -10.65
C ALA A 371 28.00 5.23 -9.97
N ASN A 372 28.38 6.42 -10.46
CA ASN A 372 29.43 7.20 -9.81
C ASN A 372 29.12 7.33 -8.32
N ASP A 373 30.04 6.84 -7.47
CA ASP A 373 29.94 6.87 -6.02
C ASP A 373 29.58 8.28 -5.52
N SER A 374 28.32 8.47 -5.13
CA SER A 374 27.79 9.78 -4.72
C SER A 374 28.07 10.10 -3.25
N SER A 375 28.72 9.20 -2.50
CA SER A 375 29.00 9.35 -1.07
C SER A 375 29.67 10.67 -0.68
N LYS A 376 30.53 11.23 -1.55
CA LYS A 376 31.22 12.50 -1.30
C LYS A 376 30.35 13.74 -1.51
N GLN A 377 29.22 13.57 -2.17
CA GLN A 377 28.29 14.65 -2.53
C GLN A 377 27.11 14.72 -1.56
N ILE A 378 26.82 13.61 -0.87
CA ILE A 378 25.86 13.57 0.23
C ILE A 378 26.57 14.13 1.46
N MET A 379 26.23 15.36 1.82
CA MET A 379 26.81 16.05 2.97
C MET A 379 25.77 16.98 3.58
N ARG A 380 25.98 17.40 4.83
CA ARG A 380 25.14 18.41 5.48
C ARG A 380 24.98 19.64 4.59
N GLY A 381 23.74 20.07 4.37
CA GLY A 381 23.37 21.16 3.48
C GLY A 381 23.19 20.78 2.01
N ALA A 382 23.44 19.53 1.61
CA ALA A 382 23.16 19.06 0.27
C ALA A 382 21.65 19.09 0.01
N LEU A 383 21.27 19.53 -1.18
CA LEU A 383 19.91 19.43 -1.68
C LEU A 383 19.79 18.18 -2.54
N VAL A 384 18.90 17.29 -2.15
CA VAL A 384 18.50 16.10 -2.90
C VAL A 384 17.08 16.33 -3.39
N ARG A 385 16.71 15.76 -4.53
CA ARG A 385 15.33 15.82 -4.99
C ARG A 385 14.88 14.48 -5.55
N ALA A 386 13.57 14.28 -5.59
CA ALA A 386 12.99 13.17 -6.32
C ALA A 386 13.32 13.25 -7.81
N LYS A 387 13.57 12.10 -8.45
CA LYS A 387 13.80 12.00 -9.88
C LYS A 387 12.47 12.09 -10.64
N CYS A 388 12.50 12.62 -11.87
CA CYS A 388 11.33 12.66 -12.76
C CYS A 388 11.64 11.97 -14.10
N PRO A 389 10.75 11.07 -14.58
CA PRO A 389 9.58 10.55 -13.85
C PRO A 389 9.99 9.73 -12.61
N PRO A 390 9.12 9.60 -11.59
CA PRO A 390 9.43 8.74 -10.44
C PRO A 390 9.58 7.27 -10.89
N THR A 391 10.34 6.49 -10.12
CA THR A 391 10.34 5.03 -10.27
C THR A 391 8.95 4.47 -9.93
N ASN A 392 8.66 3.23 -10.34
CA ASN A 392 7.38 2.62 -9.99
C ASN A 392 7.25 2.43 -8.47
N ASP A 393 8.34 2.06 -7.79
CA ASP A 393 8.35 1.87 -6.33
C ASP A 393 7.95 3.17 -5.60
N VAL A 394 8.63 4.28 -5.89
CA VAL A 394 8.28 5.59 -5.32
C VAL A 394 6.85 5.96 -5.68
N MET A 395 6.43 5.70 -6.93
CA MET A 395 5.07 6.00 -7.37
C MET A 395 4.01 5.28 -6.54
N LEU A 396 4.28 4.06 -6.10
CA LEU A 396 3.31 3.18 -5.45
C LEU A 396 3.38 3.18 -3.92
N TYR A 397 4.53 3.50 -3.32
CA TYR A 397 4.74 3.32 -1.88
C TYR A 397 5.14 4.59 -1.15
N ASP A 398 5.80 5.53 -1.82
CA ASP A 398 6.34 6.72 -1.17
C ASP A 398 5.81 8.01 -1.81
N ALA A 399 4.50 8.21 -1.70
CA ALA A 399 3.81 9.34 -2.31
C ALA A 399 4.28 10.70 -1.76
N GLU A 400 4.73 10.76 -0.52
CA GLU A 400 5.37 11.93 0.09
C GLU A 400 6.68 12.33 -0.61
N PHE A 401 7.36 11.37 -1.24
CA PHE A 401 8.59 11.66 -1.99
C PHE A 401 8.30 12.07 -3.44
N HIS A 402 7.04 12.12 -3.89
CA HIS A 402 6.73 12.64 -5.22
C HIS A 402 7.08 14.13 -5.29
N ARG A 403 7.95 14.51 -6.22
CA ARG A 403 8.45 15.89 -6.36
C ARG A 403 9.07 16.46 -5.08
N SER A 404 9.56 15.61 -4.18
CA SER A 404 10.16 16.08 -2.93
C SER A 404 11.48 16.81 -3.18
N LEU A 405 11.74 17.80 -2.34
CA LEU A 405 13.00 18.51 -2.21
C LEU A 405 13.52 18.27 -0.80
N ILE A 406 14.60 17.49 -0.66
CA ILE A 406 15.14 17.05 0.62
C ILE A 406 16.41 17.83 0.93
N LEU A 407 16.43 18.54 2.06
CA LEU A 407 17.65 19.15 2.58
C LEU A 407 18.30 18.20 3.59
N VAL A 408 19.54 17.79 3.33
CA VAL A 408 20.31 16.96 4.27
C VAL A 408 20.72 17.79 5.47
N LEU A 409 20.21 17.44 6.65
CA LEU A 409 20.55 18.09 7.92
C LEU A 409 21.82 17.50 8.53
N GLU A 410 21.97 16.18 8.40
CA GLU A 410 23.08 15.44 8.98
C GLU A 410 23.42 14.21 8.12
N GLU A 411 24.70 13.89 8.06
CA GLU A 411 25.23 12.73 7.34
C GLU A 411 26.27 12.06 8.24
N THR A 412 25.90 10.93 8.84
CA THR A 412 26.74 10.14 9.74
C THR A 412 27.06 8.76 9.13
N PRO A 413 27.99 7.97 9.70
CA PRO A 413 28.20 6.59 9.27
C PRO A 413 26.96 5.69 9.44
N GLU A 414 26.09 6.00 10.40
CA GLU A 414 24.92 5.19 10.77
C GLU A 414 23.64 5.63 10.05
N SER A 415 23.54 6.88 9.61
CA SER A 415 22.32 7.36 8.93
C SER A 415 22.54 8.63 8.11
N THR A 416 21.58 8.93 7.24
CA THR A 416 21.38 10.27 6.68
C THR A 416 20.09 10.84 7.24
N ILE A 417 20.10 12.07 7.74
CA ILE A 417 18.92 12.78 8.22
C ILE A 417 18.64 13.96 7.30
N GLY A 418 17.40 14.09 6.86
CA GLY A 418 16.97 15.21 6.02
C GLY A 418 15.55 15.66 6.33
N ILE A 419 15.17 16.78 5.73
CA ILE A 419 13.79 17.30 5.80
C ILE A 419 13.24 17.56 4.41
N ILE A 420 11.95 17.31 4.21
CA ILE A 420 11.24 17.67 2.99
C ILE A 420 10.86 19.16 3.05
N LEU A 421 11.31 19.93 2.06
CA LEU A 421 11.20 21.38 2.06
C LEU A 421 9.84 21.89 1.59
N ASN A 422 9.16 21.16 0.70
CA ASN A 422 8.09 21.70 -0.13
C ASN A 422 6.68 21.17 0.19
N LEU A 423 6.48 20.57 1.37
CA LEU A 423 5.18 20.04 1.82
C LEU A 423 4.62 20.87 2.98
N PRO A 424 3.70 21.83 2.74
CA PRO A 424 3.07 22.60 3.81
C PRO A 424 2.03 21.76 4.56
N MET A 425 1.81 22.06 5.84
CA MET A 425 0.81 21.44 6.71
C MET A 425 -0.37 22.38 6.97
N SER A 426 -1.46 21.84 7.50
CA SER A 426 -2.63 22.62 7.94
C SER A 426 -2.41 23.44 9.22
N ALA A 427 -1.20 23.36 9.78
CA ALA A 427 -0.78 24.06 10.98
C ALA A 427 0.16 25.24 10.65
N ALA A 428 0.24 26.19 11.58
CA ALA A 428 1.11 27.35 11.51
C ALA A 428 1.59 27.78 12.89
N VAL A 429 2.68 28.54 12.94
CA VAL A 429 3.27 29.07 14.17
C VAL A 429 3.12 30.59 14.18
N GLU A 430 2.42 31.11 15.19
CA GLU A 430 2.32 32.55 15.44
C GLU A 430 3.60 33.06 16.12
N CYS A 431 4.47 33.74 15.37
CA CYS A 431 5.75 34.23 15.88
C CYS A 431 5.65 35.65 16.46
N ILE A 432 4.85 36.52 15.85
CA ILE A 432 4.68 37.93 16.19
C ILE A 432 3.18 38.23 16.32
N GLU A 433 2.75 38.78 17.46
CA GLU A 433 1.34 39.06 17.72
C GLU A 433 0.76 40.05 16.70
N GLY A 434 -0.25 39.61 15.96
CA GLY A 434 -0.96 40.42 14.96
C GLY A 434 -0.33 40.46 13.56
N GLU A 435 0.75 39.72 13.33
CA GLU A 435 1.28 39.46 11.98
C GLU A 435 0.81 38.09 11.45
N ASP A 436 1.09 37.82 10.18
CA ASP A 436 0.76 36.54 9.54
C ASP A 436 1.59 35.40 10.17
N ALA A 437 0.94 34.28 10.47
CA ALA A 437 1.61 33.11 11.05
C ALA A 437 2.50 32.41 10.01
N LEU A 438 3.62 31.83 10.46
CA LEU A 438 4.51 31.05 9.59
C LEU A 438 3.90 29.67 9.31
N PRO A 439 3.73 29.26 8.04
CA PRO A 439 3.25 27.92 7.72
C PRO A 439 4.22 26.85 8.24
N LEU A 440 3.69 25.88 9.00
CA LEU A 440 4.43 24.69 9.40
C LEU A 440 4.54 23.76 8.20
N ARG A 441 5.70 23.12 8.02
CA ARG A 441 5.95 22.20 6.90
C ARG A 441 6.21 20.79 7.43
N TYR A 442 5.80 19.80 6.65
CA TYR A 442 6.11 18.40 6.92
C TYR A 442 7.56 18.12 6.49
N GLY A 443 8.43 17.91 7.46
CA GLY A 443 9.84 17.57 7.27
C GLY A 443 10.08 16.06 7.11
N GLY A 444 9.21 15.22 7.68
CA GLY A 444 9.26 13.77 7.52
C GLY A 444 8.51 13.04 8.63
N PRO A 445 8.45 11.69 8.57
CA PRO A 445 7.57 10.90 9.41
C PRO A 445 8.07 10.71 10.85
N ILE A 446 9.36 10.94 11.12
CA ILE A 446 9.95 10.79 12.45
C ILE A 446 9.86 12.11 13.20
N ASP A 447 9.26 12.12 14.39
CA ASP A 447 9.20 13.31 15.22
C ASP A 447 10.60 13.83 15.61
N VAL A 448 10.72 15.16 15.75
CA VAL A 448 12.00 15.81 16.06
C VAL A 448 12.55 15.36 17.41
N MET A 449 11.69 15.15 18.42
CA MET A 449 12.13 14.67 19.73
C MET A 449 12.69 13.27 19.64
N SER A 450 11.95 12.37 18.98
CA SER A 450 12.38 10.99 18.79
C SER A 450 13.71 10.88 18.05
N TRP A 451 13.97 11.80 17.11
CA TRP A 451 15.27 11.89 16.46
C TRP A 451 16.37 12.38 17.43
N ARG A 452 16.11 13.47 18.17
CA ARG A 452 17.09 14.09 19.08
C ARG A 452 17.51 13.18 20.23
N ASP A 453 16.56 12.47 20.83
CA ASP A 453 16.81 11.55 21.95
C ASP A 453 17.26 10.14 21.50
N GLY A 454 17.13 9.84 20.20
CA GLY A 454 17.50 8.55 19.62
C GLY A 454 16.48 7.43 19.84
N SER A 455 15.34 7.72 20.48
CA SER A 455 14.29 6.74 20.80
C SER A 455 13.65 6.11 19.56
N TYR A 456 13.80 6.74 18.38
CA TYR A 456 13.38 6.14 17.10
C TYR A 456 14.03 4.76 16.83
N ARG A 457 15.19 4.47 17.45
CA ARG A 457 15.91 3.19 17.29
C ARG A 457 15.45 2.09 18.24
N ASP A 458 14.80 2.46 19.34
CA ASP A 458 14.54 1.50 20.44
C ASP A 458 13.30 0.63 20.20
N VAL A 459 12.49 0.96 19.20
CA VAL A 459 11.17 0.36 18.95
C VAL A 459 11.24 -1.14 18.61
N ASP A 460 12.36 -1.61 18.05
CA ASP A 460 12.49 -3.02 17.62
C ASP A 460 13.23 -3.93 18.62
N SER A 461 13.74 -3.39 19.73
CA SER A 461 14.46 -4.16 20.76
C SER A 461 13.51 -4.88 21.74
N SER A 462 12.49 -5.56 21.22
CA SER A 462 11.52 -6.34 22.01
C SER A 462 12.10 -7.55 22.77
N GLU A 463 13.40 -7.84 22.62
CA GLU A 463 14.08 -8.97 23.26
C GLU A 463 14.23 -8.84 24.80
N GLY A 464 13.82 -7.71 25.40
CA GLY A 464 13.93 -7.47 26.85
C GLY A 464 12.65 -7.62 27.68
N ALA A 465 11.48 -7.81 27.07
CA ALA A 465 10.18 -7.66 27.76
C ALA A 465 9.62 -8.97 28.40
N GLU A 466 10.44 -9.98 28.68
CA GLU A 466 9.94 -11.26 29.21
C GLU A 466 9.49 -11.26 30.68
N ASP A 467 9.66 -10.17 31.46
CA ASP A 467 9.41 -10.21 32.92
C ASP A 467 8.39 -9.22 33.52
N ILE A 468 7.68 -8.40 32.73
CA ILE A 468 6.57 -7.58 33.26
C ILE A 468 5.26 -8.36 33.16
N LYS A 469 5.04 -9.25 34.14
CA LYS A 469 3.76 -9.94 34.33
C LYS A 469 2.78 -9.04 35.09
N ASN A 470 1.57 -8.92 34.54
CA ASN A 470 0.31 -8.49 35.18
C ASN A 470 0.09 -6.98 35.39
N ASP A 471 -0.17 -6.22 34.32
CA ASP A 471 -1.15 -5.15 34.42
C ASP A 471 -2.09 -5.16 33.20
N ASN A 472 -3.37 -5.36 33.48
CA ASN A 472 -4.48 -5.56 32.53
C ASN A 472 -4.99 -4.22 31.95
N HIS A 473 -4.11 -3.36 31.44
CA HIS A 473 -4.54 -2.16 30.72
C HIS A 473 -4.59 -2.42 29.20
N ASN A 474 -5.82 -2.67 28.72
CA ASN A 474 -6.20 -2.85 27.32
C ASN A 474 -6.22 -1.50 26.56
N ASP A 475 -5.12 -0.75 26.57
CA ASP A 475 -5.03 0.46 25.75
C ASP A 475 -4.30 0.14 24.45
N GLU A 476 -5.13 -0.03 23.42
CA GLU A 476 -4.83 -0.32 22.02
C GLU A 476 -4.00 0.81 21.39
N LYS A 477 -2.69 0.88 21.68
CA LYS A 477 -1.75 1.70 20.90
C LYS A 477 -1.28 0.90 19.68
N VAL A 478 -2.18 0.70 18.72
CA VAL A 478 -1.78 0.34 17.35
C VAL A 478 -1.04 1.55 16.79
N TYR A 479 0.20 1.34 16.32
CA TYR A 479 0.96 2.35 15.62
C TYR A 479 0.27 2.65 14.28
N GLU A 480 -0.69 3.57 14.30
CA GLU A 480 -1.14 4.29 13.11
C GLU A 480 -0.14 5.43 12.93
N GLY A 481 0.87 5.19 12.09
CA GLY A 481 1.89 6.18 11.77
C GLY A 481 1.26 7.52 11.41
N PHE A 482 1.87 8.60 11.91
CA PHE A 482 1.51 10.00 11.73
C PHE A 482 0.33 10.58 12.55
N PHE A 483 -0.73 9.81 12.88
CA PHE A 483 -1.95 10.37 13.49
C PHE A 483 -1.84 10.74 14.99
N ASN A 484 -0.80 10.29 15.71
CA ASN A 484 -0.71 10.52 17.16
C ASN A 484 -0.17 11.89 17.58
N TYR A 485 0.35 12.72 16.66
CA TYR A 485 0.89 14.04 17.02
C TYR A 485 -0.21 15.00 17.52
N GLN A 486 -1.43 14.89 16.98
CA GLN A 486 -2.49 15.87 17.25
C GLN A 486 -3.46 15.46 18.36
N ASN A 487 -3.52 14.17 18.72
CA ASN A 487 -4.44 13.64 19.75
C ASN A 487 -3.76 13.29 21.09
N SER A 488 -2.51 13.70 21.29
CA SER A 488 -1.86 13.70 22.61
C SER A 488 -2.51 14.75 23.51
N GLU A 489 -3.75 14.53 23.94
CA GLU A 489 -4.26 15.14 25.17
C GLU A 489 -3.32 14.70 26.28
N LYS A 490 -2.51 15.65 26.79
CA LYS A 490 -1.67 15.45 27.97
C LYS A 490 -2.57 14.89 29.07
N SER A 491 -2.41 13.61 29.39
CA SER A 491 -2.95 13.05 30.62
C SER A 491 -2.27 13.79 31.77
N GLU A 492 -2.95 14.78 32.36
CA GLU A 492 -2.42 15.67 33.41
C GLU A 492 -2.23 14.96 34.77
N ASP A 493 -2.45 13.66 34.87
CA ASP A 493 -2.46 12.95 36.14
C ASP A 493 -1.20 12.08 36.35
N ASN A 494 -0.41 12.46 37.37
CA ASN A 494 0.67 11.73 38.04
C ASN A 494 2.08 11.74 37.40
N ILE A 495 2.71 12.90 37.35
CA ILE A 495 4.18 12.98 37.44
C ILE A 495 4.54 13.04 38.93
N GLU A 496 4.93 11.89 39.49
CA GLU A 496 5.57 11.85 40.80
C GLU A 496 6.93 12.56 40.70
N ILE A 497 7.04 13.68 41.41
CA ILE A 497 8.24 14.51 41.51
C ILE A 497 9.32 13.70 42.24
N PHE A 498 10.30 13.19 41.49
CA PHE A 498 11.56 12.73 42.05
C PHE A 498 12.48 13.94 42.23
N ASP A 499 12.56 14.43 43.47
CA ASP A 499 13.56 15.40 43.92
C ASP A 499 14.92 14.68 44.07
N ASP A 500 15.65 14.48 42.97
CA ASP A 500 17.09 14.20 43.01
C ASP A 500 17.85 15.44 42.53
N GLU A 501 18.26 16.25 43.51
CA GLU A 501 19.17 17.40 43.38
C GLU A 501 20.54 16.93 42.88
N VAL A 502 20.72 16.87 41.56
CA VAL A 502 22.05 16.81 40.94
C VAL A 502 22.32 18.16 40.28
N ASP A 503 23.01 19.04 41.01
CA ASP A 503 23.57 20.31 40.54
C ASP A 503 24.67 20.07 39.49
N ASP A 504 24.31 19.63 38.29
CA ASP A 504 25.20 19.72 37.13
C ASP A 504 24.89 21.04 36.40
N GLU A 505 25.57 22.12 36.82
CA GLU A 505 25.53 23.46 36.19
C GLU A 505 26.19 23.48 34.78
N GLY A 506 26.21 22.34 34.08
CA GLY A 506 26.51 22.28 32.66
C GLY A 506 25.34 22.87 31.89
N ASN A 507 25.57 23.99 31.21
CA ASN A 507 24.65 24.61 30.24
C ASN A 507 24.28 23.62 29.11
N ASP A 508 23.44 22.63 29.41
CA ASP A 508 22.76 21.82 28.42
C ASP A 508 21.64 22.68 27.86
N TYR A 509 22.00 23.48 26.85
CA TYR A 509 21.06 24.03 25.88
C TYR A 509 20.49 22.88 25.03
N ASN A 510 19.87 21.90 25.67
CA ASN A 510 19.06 20.91 24.99
C ASN A 510 17.87 21.68 24.45
N ASP A 511 17.89 21.89 23.14
CA ASP A 511 16.78 22.47 22.41
C ASP A 511 15.59 21.51 22.57
N ASP A 512 14.66 21.87 23.45
CA ASP A 512 13.41 21.15 23.67
C ASP A 512 12.33 21.55 22.64
N SER A 513 12.71 22.18 21.52
CA SER A 513 11.79 22.48 20.42
C SER A 513 11.30 21.23 19.70
N SER A 514 9.98 21.10 19.54
CA SER A 514 9.36 20.06 18.71
C SER A 514 9.55 20.27 17.21
N PHE A 515 10.22 21.35 16.80
CA PHE A 515 10.34 21.76 15.40
C PHE A 515 11.78 22.06 15.00
N ILE A 516 12.05 21.95 13.69
CA ILE A 516 13.30 22.40 13.11
C ILE A 516 13.12 23.79 12.54
N TRP A 517 13.89 24.75 13.06
CA TRP A 517 13.91 26.13 12.59
C TRP A 517 15.13 26.35 11.71
N ILE A 518 14.90 26.82 10.49
CA ILE A 518 15.96 27.13 9.52
C ILE A 518 15.80 28.56 9.05
N HIS A 519 16.90 29.29 8.96
CA HIS A 519 16.94 30.62 8.35
C HIS A 519 18.04 30.77 7.30
N ARG A 520 17.90 31.78 6.43
CA ARG A 520 18.89 32.11 5.39
C ARG A 520 19.68 33.41 5.62
N ASN A 521 19.45 34.10 6.73
CA ASN A 521 20.19 35.34 7.06
C ASN A 521 21.58 35.03 7.63
N LYS A 522 22.63 35.25 6.83
CA LYS A 522 24.04 35.00 7.20
C LYS A 522 24.58 35.83 8.36
N ASN A 523 23.92 36.93 8.71
CA ASN A 523 24.36 37.83 9.77
C ASN A 523 23.78 37.43 11.14
N PHE A 524 22.87 36.47 11.16
CA PHE A 524 22.20 35.99 12.35
C PHE A 524 22.89 34.71 12.89
N PRO A 525 23.02 34.52 14.21
CA PRO A 525 23.62 33.32 14.79
C PRO A 525 22.85 32.04 14.43
N GLY A 526 23.58 30.94 14.24
CA GLY A 526 22.99 29.64 13.97
C GLY A 526 24.03 28.61 13.56
N SER A 527 23.65 27.33 13.60
CA SER A 527 24.45 26.21 13.12
C SER A 527 24.36 26.10 11.61
N ARG A 528 25.45 26.46 10.91
CA ARG A 528 25.48 26.46 9.45
C ARG A 528 25.25 25.05 8.86
N LEU A 529 24.35 24.95 7.89
CA LEU A 529 24.05 23.72 7.15
C LEU A 529 25.00 23.58 5.95
N GLY A 530 26.27 23.25 6.21
CA GLY A 530 27.29 23.09 5.17
C GLY A 530 27.51 24.35 4.32
N GLU A 531 27.56 24.20 3.00
CA GLU A 531 27.76 25.32 2.06
C GLU A 531 26.46 25.92 1.50
N SER A 532 25.30 25.41 1.95
CA SER A 532 23.97 25.75 1.44
C SER A 532 23.59 27.24 1.55
N GLY A 533 24.23 27.97 2.46
CA GLY A 533 23.79 29.32 2.83
C GLY A 533 22.51 29.32 3.68
N LEU A 534 22.25 28.22 4.39
CA LEU A 534 21.21 28.10 5.40
C LEU A 534 21.83 27.80 6.77
N TRP A 535 21.10 28.14 7.82
CA TRP A 535 21.49 27.96 9.21
C TRP A 535 20.32 27.38 9.99
N MET A 536 20.62 26.43 10.87
CA MET A 536 19.68 25.90 11.85
C MET A 536 19.80 26.73 13.13
N ILE A 537 18.68 27.09 13.73
CA ILE A 537 18.58 27.99 14.88
C ILE A 537 17.67 27.35 15.93
N ASN A 538 17.89 27.66 17.21
CA ASN A 538 16.99 27.22 18.26
C ASN A 538 15.67 28.01 18.19
N GLU A 539 14.57 27.41 18.63
CA GLU A 539 13.25 28.06 18.60
C GLU A 539 13.23 29.41 19.32
N ASP A 540 13.73 29.46 20.56
CA ASP A 540 13.73 30.68 21.36
C ASP A 540 14.54 31.81 20.69
N ASP A 541 15.70 31.47 20.13
CA ASP A 541 16.55 32.43 19.43
C ASP A 541 15.87 32.96 18.16
N ALA A 542 15.17 32.10 17.41
CA ALA A 542 14.42 32.49 16.22
C ALA A 542 13.23 33.40 16.55
N LEU A 543 12.47 33.05 17.58
CA LEU A 543 11.33 33.85 18.05
C LEU A 543 11.78 35.23 18.55
N MET A 544 12.85 35.29 19.36
CA MET A 544 13.42 36.56 19.81
C MET A 544 13.88 37.44 18.64
N ALA A 545 14.52 36.85 17.64
CA ALA A 545 15.01 37.54 16.45
C ALA A 545 13.89 38.11 15.57
N LEU A 546 12.83 37.32 15.35
CA LEU A 546 11.64 37.75 14.62
C LEU A 546 10.97 38.92 15.35
N GLN A 547 10.78 38.81 16.66
CA GLN A 547 10.15 39.86 17.47
C GLN A 547 10.99 41.13 17.57
N ALA A 548 12.31 41.02 17.50
CA ALA A 548 13.23 42.16 17.44
C ALA A 548 13.30 42.80 16.04
N GLY A 549 12.75 42.16 15.01
CA GLY A 549 12.88 42.58 13.61
C GLY A 549 14.30 42.38 13.05
N GLU A 550 15.07 41.45 13.63
CA GLU A 550 16.40 41.06 13.16
C GLU A 550 16.34 39.96 12.09
N LEU A 551 15.27 39.16 12.11
CA LEU A 551 14.89 38.21 11.06
C LEU A 551 13.55 38.62 10.46
N ASP A 552 13.43 38.52 9.14
CA ASP A 552 12.16 38.65 8.42
C ASP A 552 11.43 37.30 8.38
N LEU A 553 10.09 37.29 8.36
CA LEU A 553 9.29 36.06 8.24
C LEU A 553 9.64 35.27 6.95
N GLU A 554 9.98 35.94 5.84
CA GLU A 554 10.40 35.29 4.59
C GLU A 554 11.78 34.60 4.67
N ASP A 555 12.55 34.90 5.71
CA ASP A 555 13.89 34.36 5.92
C ASP A 555 13.90 33.12 6.80
N VAL A 556 12.74 32.69 7.34
CA VAL A 556 12.59 31.57 8.27
C VAL A 556 11.61 30.52 7.72
N MET A 557 11.94 29.24 7.89
CA MET A 557 11.01 28.12 7.69
C MET A 557 11.04 27.20 8.92
N ILE A 558 9.89 26.60 9.20
CA ILE A 558 9.68 25.71 10.36
C ILE A 558 9.19 24.36 9.85
N PHE A 559 9.77 23.28 10.35
CA PHE A 559 9.47 21.91 9.94
C PHE A 559 9.08 21.03 11.13
N ALA A 560 8.04 20.21 10.94
CA ALA A 560 7.66 19.13 11.82
C ALA A 560 8.22 17.80 11.30
N GLY A 561 8.97 17.12 12.15
CA GLY A 561 9.60 15.85 11.86
C GLY A 561 10.77 15.89 10.86
N VAL A 562 11.37 14.72 10.68
CA VAL A 562 12.54 14.47 9.81
C VAL A 562 12.38 13.14 9.07
N CYS A 563 13.09 13.02 7.95
CA CYS A 563 13.31 11.76 7.26
C CYS A 563 14.65 11.17 7.70
N ILE A 564 14.67 9.89 8.04
CA ILE A 564 15.89 9.16 8.43
C ILE A 564 16.08 8.01 7.44
N TRP A 565 17.28 7.93 6.86
CA TRP A 565 17.71 6.79 6.05
C TRP A 565 18.87 6.09 6.76
N GLU A 566 18.61 4.90 7.30
CA GLU A 566 19.58 4.12 8.06
C GLU A 566 20.66 3.49 7.18
N LYS A 567 21.86 3.33 7.72
CA LYS A 567 23.01 2.73 7.07
C LYS A 567 23.50 1.53 7.86
N GLY A 568 23.85 0.47 7.13
CA GLY A 568 24.29 -0.80 7.68
C GLY A 568 24.96 -1.62 6.60
N ALA A 569 25.92 -2.47 6.98
CA ALA A 569 26.64 -3.31 6.02
C ALA A 569 25.73 -4.35 5.33
N ASP A 570 24.56 -4.57 5.89
CA ASP A 570 23.50 -5.47 5.48
C ASP A 570 22.29 -4.75 4.85
N LEU A 571 22.27 -3.41 4.85
CA LEU A 571 21.19 -2.61 4.29
C LEU A 571 21.47 -2.28 2.82
N GLY A 572 20.68 -2.84 1.89
CA GLY A 572 20.73 -2.48 0.47
C GLY A 572 22.07 -2.80 -0.24
N GLN A 573 22.22 -2.31 -1.47
CA GLN A 573 23.42 -2.54 -2.28
C GLN A 573 24.57 -1.58 -1.94
N CYS A 574 24.25 -0.42 -1.39
CA CYS A 574 25.18 0.66 -1.09
C CYS A 574 25.34 0.93 0.42
N ASN A 575 25.02 -0.04 1.27
CA ASN A 575 24.97 0.07 2.74
C ASN A 575 23.89 1.03 3.25
N GLY A 576 22.79 1.17 2.52
CA GLY A 576 21.61 1.95 2.91
C GLY A 576 21.78 3.46 2.73
N GLY A 577 21.13 4.21 3.61
CA GLY A 577 21.12 5.67 3.60
C GLY A 577 20.35 6.25 2.41
N ILE A 578 20.38 7.58 2.30
CA ILE A 578 19.83 8.27 1.12
C ILE A 578 20.62 7.89 -0.15
N ARG A 579 21.84 7.37 0.03
CA ARG A 579 22.68 6.86 -1.04
C ARG A 579 22.05 5.69 -1.78
N GLU A 580 21.41 4.76 -1.08
CA GLU A 580 20.68 3.65 -1.74
C GLU A 580 19.60 4.19 -2.68
N GLN A 581 18.89 5.23 -2.26
CA GLN A 581 17.87 5.90 -3.07
C GLN A 581 18.45 6.60 -4.31
N ILE A 582 19.68 7.11 -4.22
CA ILE A 582 20.35 7.83 -5.33
C ILE A 582 21.04 6.86 -6.29
N ASP A 583 21.89 5.99 -5.77
CA ASP A 583 22.85 5.19 -6.55
C ASP A 583 22.24 3.86 -7.03
N SER A 584 21.44 3.20 -6.18
CA SER A 584 20.93 1.85 -6.42
C SER A 584 19.50 1.89 -7.00
N LEU A 585 18.59 2.54 -6.28
CA LEU A 585 17.18 2.64 -6.68
C LEU A 585 16.96 3.72 -7.74
N GLY A 586 17.82 4.74 -7.76
CA GLY A 586 17.71 5.86 -8.69
C GLY A 586 16.39 6.62 -8.59
N SER A 587 15.77 6.62 -7.40
CA SER A 587 14.55 7.33 -7.03
C SER A 587 14.83 8.82 -6.73
N LEU A 588 16.02 9.11 -6.21
CA LEU A 588 16.47 10.45 -5.86
C LEU A 588 17.71 10.86 -6.65
N GLU A 589 17.99 12.16 -6.71
CA GLU A 589 19.23 12.70 -7.29
C GLU A 589 19.72 13.96 -6.56
N ILE A 590 21.03 14.14 -6.52
CA ILE A 590 21.67 15.29 -5.87
C ILE A 590 21.62 16.50 -6.80
N VAL A 591 21.27 17.67 -6.26
CA VAL A 591 21.26 18.94 -7.00
C VAL A 591 22.61 19.66 -6.79
N HIS A 592 23.40 19.78 -7.85
CA HIS A 592 24.80 20.26 -7.76
C HIS A 592 24.99 21.79 -7.76
N GLU A 593 23.92 22.59 -7.88
CA GLU A 593 24.04 24.05 -8.01
C GLU A 593 23.80 24.79 -6.68
N ASN A 594 24.84 25.36 -6.07
CA ASN A 594 24.73 26.03 -4.76
C ASN A 594 23.71 27.19 -4.72
N ASN A 595 23.46 27.87 -5.84
CA ASN A 595 22.50 29.00 -5.88
C ASN A 595 21.04 28.54 -6.01
N ILE A 596 20.78 27.26 -6.28
CA ILE A 596 19.42 26.80 -6.53
C ILE A 596 18.56 26.81 -5.28
N LEU A 597 19.17 26.56 -4.13
CA LEU A 597 18.46 26.44 -2.87
C LEU A 597 17.83 27.77 -2.45
N LEU A 598 18.51 28.90 -2.69
CA LEU A 598 17.94 30.22 -2.43
C LEU A 598 16.75 30.52 -3.35
N ARG A 599 16.79 30.05 -4.60
CA ARG A 599 15.67 30.17 -5.54
C ARG A 599 14.49 29.29 -5.13
N VAL A 600 14.76 28.05 -4.70
CA VAL A 600 13.76 27.14 -4.12
C VAL A 600 13.11 27.81 -2.92
N TRP A 601 13.92 28.31 -1.99
CA TRP A 601 13.48 29.03 -0.81
C TRP A 601 12.53 30.18 -1.15
N ASP A 602 12.95 31.06 -2.08
CA ASP A 602 12.13 32.18 -2.54
C ASP A 602 10.79 31.76 -3.14
N ILE A 603 10.73 30.63 -3.86
CA ILE A 603 9.47 30.12 -4.41
C ILE A 603 8.56 29.64 -3.28
N LEU A 604 9.11 28.88 -2.34
CA LEU A 604 8.33 28.27 -1.25
C LEU A 604 7.84 29.31 -0.24
N THR A 605 8.67 30.26 0.21
CA THR A 605 8.23 31.27 1.18
C THR A 605 7.25 32.29 0.61
N LYS A 606 7.33 32.61 -0.69
CA LYS A 606 6.46 33.63 -1.30
C LYS A 606 5.16 33.09 -1.87
N LYS A 607 5.05 31.78 -2.08
CA LYS A 607 3.93 31.18 -2.82
C LYS A 607 3.25 30.01 -2.13
N GLN A 608 3.85 29.44 -1.07
CA GLN A 608 3.13 28.51 -0.22
C GLN A 608 2.56 29.24 0.98
N ASP A 609 1.36 28.85 1.35
CA ASP A 609 0.62 29.35 2.50
C ASP A 609 0.21 28.16 3.40
N ILE A 610 -0.41 28.45 4.53
CA ILE A 610 -1.01 27.45 5.42
C ILE A 610 -1.91 26.54 4.59
N LEU A 611 -1.76 25.21 4.76
CA LEU A 611 -2.53 24.26 3.97
C LEU A 611 -4.00 24.28 4.39
N THR A 612 -4.85 24.64 3.45
CA THR A 612 -6.30 24.63 3.56
C THR A 612 -6.85 24.03 2.27
N LYS A 613 -8.15 23.70 2.25
CA LYS A 613 -8.83 23.27 1.02
C LYS A 613 -8.63 24.26 -0.14
N ASP A 614 -8.70 25.56 0.16
CA ASP A 614 -8.61 26.62 -0.83
C ASP A 614 -7.17 26.85 -1.32
N THR A 615 -6.18 26.58 -0.47
CA THR A 615 -4.75 26.78 -0.80
C THR A 615 -4.07 25.51 -1.33
N LEU A 616 -4.71 24.33 -1.26
CA LEU A 616 -4.13 23.04 -1.68
C LEU A 616 -3.54 23.10 -3.11
N ASP A 617 -4.33 23.52 -4.10
CA ASP A 617 -3.86 23.55 -5.50
C ASP A 617 -2.70 24.52 -5.73
N ILE A 618 -2.72 25.67 -5.06
CA ILE A 618 -1.64 26.67 -5.16
C ILE A 618 -0.38 26.14 -4.46
N ASN A 619 -0.52 25.51 -3.29
CA ASN A 619 0.57 24.91 -2.53
C ASN A 619 1.26 23.80 -3.30
N ILE A 620 0.50 22.88 -3.91
CA ILE A 620 1.04 21.80 -4.76
C ILE A 620 1.73 22.39 -6.00
N LYS A 621 1.10 23.37 -6.67
CA LYS A 621 1.72 24.03 -7.83
C LYS A 621 3.04 24.72 -7.48
N SER A 622 3.10 25.37 -6.32
CA SER A 622 4.32 26.01 -5.81
C SER A 622 5.40 24.98 -5.46
N ALA A 623 5.02 23.84 -4.88
CA ALA A 623 5.92 22.73 -4.60
C ALA A 623 6.55 22.16 -5.89
N VAL A 624 5.72 21.91 -6.91
CA VAL A 624 6.17 21.45 -8.24
C VAL A 624 7.05 22.52 -8.90
N GLN A 625 6.69 23.80 -8.80
CA GLN A 625 7.49 24.88 -9.35
C GLN A 625 8.88 24.99 -8.70
N ALA A 626 8.97 24.81 -7.38
CA ALA A 626 10.24 24.78 -6.68
C ALA A 626 11.08 23.56 -7.12
N TRP A 627 10.45 22.40 -7.27
CA TRP A 627 11.11 21.20 -7.76
C TRP A 627 11.65 21.37 -9.20
N ASP A 628 10.84 21.95 -10.10
CA ASP A 628 11.18 22.23 -11.50
C ASP A 628 12.28 23.31 -11.64
N ALA A 629 12.45 24.15 -10.61
CA ALA A 629 13.53 25.13 -10.61
C ALA A 629 14.91 24.45 -10.62
N CYS A 630 15.02 23.24 -10.06
CA CYS A 630 16.26 22.51 -9.99
C CYS A 630 16.70 22.00 -11.38
N PRO A 631 17.98 22.19 -11.77
CA PRO A 631 18.47 21.73 -13.07
C PRO A 631 18.40 20.20 -13.15
N HIS A 632 17.76 19.64 -14.19
CA HIS A 632 17.77 18.20 -14.47
C HIS A 632 18.53 17.91 -15.76
N LYS A 633 19.15 16.73 -15.86
CA LYS A 633 19.57 16.20 -17.16
C LYS A 633 18.30 16.00 -17.99
N GLN A 634 18.16 16.68 -19.12
CA GLN A 634 17.01 16.50 -20.00
C GLN A 634 16.88 15.03 -20.40
N ILE A 635 15.89 14.34 -19.86
CA ILE A 635 15.44 13.04 -20.33
C ILE A 635 14.42 13.31 -21.43
N GLU A 636 14.47 12.56 -22.54
CA GLU A 636 13.60 12.77 -23.69
C GLU A 636 12.11 12.84 -23.28
N ALA A 637 11.47 13.97 -23.58
CA ALA A 637 10.26 14.42 -22.89
C ALA A 637 8.94 13.72 -23.28
N SER A 638 8.92 12.85 -24.30
CA SER A 638 7.63 12.49 -24.93
C SER A 638 6.84 11.39 -24.21
N GLU A 639 7.47 10.34 -23.68
CA GLU A 639 6.74 9.22 -23.04
C GLU A 639 6.45 9.46 -21.55
N ASN A 640 7.20 10.34 -20.88
CA ASN A 640 7.14 10.48 -19.42
C ASN A 640 6.00 11.39 -18.92
N SER A 641 5.33 12.13 -19.81
CA SER A 641 4.33 13.14 -19.42
C SER A 641 3.14 12.56 -18.65
N SER A 642 2.64 11.38 -19.02
CA SER A 642 1.51 10.75 -18.33
C SER A 642 1.88 10.31 -16.91
N LYS A 643 3.07 9.73 -16.74
CA LYS A 643 3.56 9.27 -15.45
C LYS A 643 3.83 10.45 -14.51
N THR A 644 4.42 11.51 -15.04
CA THR A 644 4.62 12.76 -14.29
C THR A 644 3.30 13.36 -13.80
N LYS A 645 2.27 13.43 -14.65
CA LYS A 645 0.93 13.91 -14.25
C LYS A 645 0.29 13.03 -13.19
N LEU A 646 0.45 11.72 -13.29
CA LEU A 646 -0.06 10.78 -12.29
C LEU A 646 0.66 10.95 -10.95
N ALA A 647 1.97 11.18 -10.95
CA ALA A 647 2.74 11.49 -9.75
C ALA A 647 2.28 12.80 -9.09
N ASP A 648 2.05 13.84 -9.89
CA ASP A 648 1.56 15.13 -9.37
C ASP A 648 0.15 14.97 -8.75
N ALA A 649 -0.70 14.11 -9.34
CA ALA A 649 -2.01 13.77 -8.80
C ALA A 649 -1.92 12.93 -7.51
N ALA A 650 -1.02 11.96 -7.46
CA ALA A 650 -0.77 11.13 -6.29
C ALA A 650 -0.23 11.95 -5.12
N LEU A 651 0.71 12.87 -5.38
CA LEU A 651 1.18 13.84 -4.40
C LEU A 651 0.03 14.68 -3.83
N LYS A 652 -0.81 15.26 -4.71
CA LYS A 652 -1.96 16.06 -4.29
C LYS A 652 -2.89 15.26 -3.38
N ALA A 653 -3.20 14.03 -3.76
CA ALA A 653 -4.05 13.14 -2.99
C ALA A 653 -3.43 12.81 -1.62
N TRP A 654 -2.14 12.48 -1.59
CA TRP A 654 -1.42 12.20 -0.34
C TRP A 654 -1.40 13.41 0.60
N VAL A 655 -1.14 14.63 0.08
CA VAL A 655 -1.17 15.87 0.88
C VAL A 655 -2.56 16.16 1.42
N ALA A 656 -3.61 15.98 0.61
CA ALA A 656 -4.99 16.20 1.04
C ALA A 656 -5.39 15.24 2.18
N ILE A 657 -5.00 13.97 2.09
CA ILE A 657 -5.36 12.94 3.08
C ILE A 657 -4.53 13.12 4.35
N ASN A 658 -3.19 13.19 4.22
CA ASN A 658 -2.29 13.07 5.37
C ASN A 658 -1.95 14.40 6.04
N LEU A 659 -1.98 15.52 5.30
CA LEU A 659 -1.56 16.82 5.85
C LEU A 659 -2.69 17.83 6.02
N LEU A 660 -3.79 17.69 5.26
CA LEU A 660 -4.98 18.52 5.40
C LEU A 660 -6.05 17.86 6.28
N GLU A 661 -5.96 16.54 6.50
CA GLU A 661 -6.95 15.72 7.23
C GLU A 661 -8.37 15.86 6.67
N GLU A 662 -8.50 16.33 5.42
CA GLU A 662 -9.80 16.39 4.79
C GLU A 662 -10.16 15.00 4.27
N PRO A 663 -11.34 14.45 4.65
CA PRO A 663 -11.87 13.29 3.97
C PRO A 663 -12.03 13.62 2.47
N VAL A 664 -11.94 12.56 1.67
CA VAL A 664 -11.43 12.53 0.29
C VAL A 664 -12.31 13.25 -0.77
N ASP A 665 -13.18 14.17 -0.37
CA ASP A 665 -13.97 15.06 -1.25
C ASP A 665 -13.10 16.02 -2.10
N THR A 666 -11.78 16.03 -1.89
CA THR A 666 -10.85 16.79 -2.74
C THR A 666 -10.81 16.19 -4.14
N GLU A 667 -11.23 16.96 -5.16
CA GLU A 667 -11.13 16.52 -6.55
C GLU A 667 -9.65 16.35 -6.99
N VAL A 668 -9.24 15.09 -7.18
CA VAL A 668 -7.96 14.72 -7.77
C VAL A 668 -8.21 14.47 -9.25
N VAL A 669 -8.07 15.53 -10.06
CA VAL A 669 -8.25 15.45 -11.52
C VAL A 669 -6.89 15.32 -12.19
N ILE A 670 -6.66 14.19 -12.85
CA ILE A 670 -5.55 14.07 -13.80
C ILE A 670 -5.92 14.93 -15.01
N ALA A 671 -5.25 16.07 -15.18
CA ALA A 671 -5.51 17.00 -16.27
C ALA A 671 -5.37 16.29 -17.63
N ALA A 672 -6.51 16.02 -18.28
CA ALA A 672 -6.55 15.42 -19.60
C ALA A 672 -5.71 16.26 -20.58
N ASN A 673 -4.93 15.58 -21.45
CA ASN A 673 -4.23 16.26 -22.54
C ASN A 673 -5.26 16.85 -23.52
N ASN A 674 -5.70 18.08 -23.26
CA ASN A 674 -6.47 18.87 -24.22
C ASN A 674 -5.52 19.49 -25.28
N ASP A 675 -4.61 18.70 -25.84
CA ASP A 675 -3.66 19.13 -26.88
C ASP A 675 -4.29 19.08 -28.29
N ASN A 676 -5.61 19.11 -28.40
CA ASN A 676 -6.34 19.27 -29.67
C ASN A 676 -6.89 20.70 -29.85
N SER A 677 -6.05 21.72 -29.62
CA SER A 677 -6.35 23.13 -29.97
C SER A 677 -5.27 23.75 -30.83
#